data_AF-A0A356M329-F1
#
_entry.id   AF-A0A356M329-F1
#
_cell.length_a   1.000
_cell.length_b   1.000
_cell.length_c   1.000
_cell.angle_alpha   90.00
_cell.angle_beta   90.00
_cell.angle_gamma   90.00
#
_symmetry.space_group_name_H-M   'P 1'
#
loop_
_entity.id
_entity.type
_entity.pdbx_description
1 polymer ?
#
loop_
_entity_poly.entity_id
_entity_poly.type
_entity_poly.pdbx_seq_one_letter_code
_entity_poly.pdbx_strand_id
1 'polypeptide(L)'
;MTGIITDFLSHWYWLVLLASFFVLPFSILAIRKMGHFGKLLGFYRRPARRPAWPRSDLSAAEATEQIKGTGRQQNVRVRSCSHIIDQLYWQIYMSLQTLRRRLSRAPSVIIGLVPASQWFFDNYNLFYKSLMRLQEFGNLRKYRNLPILTGEPGRHYPRIYILAREIISSCNYHLNEQMVLDLIRSYQSATPILLRELWSLPEMLMFGLLEKTVEESREVIRIIQVKCLAERMANRLAARKNRDKQDMAAILKRECKPAYLKDRIYVSHLFYRLKNMSVDESEITNCITGALGGKSQKSTVSLQDLIHQEEQFEASAESTIRSLVISLKVIGDINWEEELPQVSLVDQILSGDPGEVYPRMNNQTKGLYRSIVEKLARRFRIPESEIAAKVLAFARDPLEKPDFPAANHVGSYLSGEGKRWLIGCLKRRHAKKPLPAEAPERCRIQWRKIPIVLYYSGIVACTAGLILIVLLLARSDSAATAGRLIALAGLMLIPAVSLSIRLVQDVSSYLIKPRAQLAMDFLDGIPDDCRTMVVMPVIINSEAQVRDYVDRLEKHYLANRQENLYFALLCDFKDAPEQSLPADQILIQAAETAVHRLNARYPQLISRFWMLYRTRLWNPSENCWMGWERKRGKLEEFNALLAGENETSYVIQVGDRNILPGIRYVITLDADTELIRDSASTLVGIMAHPLNRPRIDPKTLRITDGYAIVQPEIRSRIPQPAASLF
;
A
#
# COMPACT_ATOMS: atom_id res chain seq x y z
N MET A 1 65.30 12.49 -2.49
CA MET A 1 64.40 11.41 -2.96
C MET A 1 63.36 10.98 -1.92
N THR A 2 63.57 11.18 -0.62
CA THR A 2 62.61 10.79 0.44
C THR A 2 61.39 11.71 0.56
N GLY A 3 61.50 13.01 0.26
CA GLY A 3 60.37 13.96 0.33
C GLY A 3 59.34 13.85 -0.80
N ILE A 4 59.75 13.37 -1.98
CA ILE A 4 58.85 13.21 -3.15
C ILE A 4 57.95 11.98 -2.98
N ILE A 5 58.44 10.95 -2.30
CA ILE A 5 57.69 9.70 -2.06
C ILE A 5 56.63 9.92 -0.96
N THR A 6 56.90 10.75 0.04
CA THR A 6 55.93 11.08 1.10
C THR A 6 54.76 11.94 0.61
N ASP A 7 55.01 12.88 -0.30
CA ASP A 7 53.95 13.68 -0.92
C ASP A 7 53.11 12.89 -1.93
N PHE A 8 53.73 11.94 -2.65
CA PHE A 8 53.02 11.06 -3.56
C PHE A 8 52.10 10.07 -2.80
N LEU A 9 52.57 9.54 -1.66
CA LEU A 9 51.79 8.65 -0.79
C LEU A 9 50.63 9.38 -0.10
N SER A 10 50.79 10.65 0.30
CA SER A 10 49.72 11.43 0.94
C SER A 10 48.61 11.80 -0.05
N HIS A 11 48.96 12.18 -1.29
CA HIS A 11 48.00 12.45 -2.36
C HIS A 11 47.27 11.19 -2.82
N TRP A 12 47.98 10.05 -2.89
CA TRP A 12 47.35 8.76 -3.19
C TRP A 12 46.37 8.32 -2.09
N TYR A 13 46.69 8.57 -0.81
CA TYR A 13 45.81 8.25 0.31
C TYR A 13 44.50 9.06 0.27
N TRP A 14 44.56 10.34 -0.08
CA TRP A 14 43.37 11.19 -0.25
C TRP A 14 42.57 10.85 -1.51
N LEU A 15 43.23 10.50 -2.63
CA LEU A 15 42.57 9.98 -3.84
C LEU A 15 41.86 8.65 -3.59
N VAL A 16 42.47 7.74 -2.81
CA VAL A 16 41.85 6.46 -2.42
C VAL A 16 40.70 6.66 -1.45
N LEU A 17 40.77 7.64 -0.53
CA LEU A 17 39.66 8.02 0.35
C LEU A 17 38.50 8.65 -0.43
N LEU A 18 38.78 9.54 -1.39
CA LEU A 18 37.79 10.15 -2.28
C LEU A 18 37.16 9.12 -3.23
N ALA A 19 37.96 8.25 -3.84
CA ALA A 19 37.48 7.15 -4.65
C ALA A 19 36.65 6.16 -3.81
N SER A 20 37.04 5.88 -2.57
CA SER A 20 36.24 5.05 -1.67
C SER A 20 34.92 5.71 -1.28
N PHE A 21 34.85 7.05 -1.19
CA PHE A 21 33.62 7.78 -0.88
C PHE A 21 32.62 7.80 -2.05
N PHE A 22 33.11 7.83 -3.30
CA PHE A 22 32.26 7.84 -4.51
C PHE A 22 31.97 6.45 -5.11
N VAL A 23 32.92 5.52 -5.03
CA VAL A 23 32.77 4.17 -5.60
C VAL A 23 31.88 3.29 -4.73
N LEU A 24 31.89 3.42 -3.39
CA LEU A 24 31.01 2.63 -2.50
C LEU A 24 29.51 2.77 -2.83
N PRO A 25 28.93 3.98 -2.93
CA PRO A 25 27.50 4.12 -3.20
C PRO A 25 27.14 3.62 -4.61
N PHE A 26 28.00 3.82 -5.60
CA PHE A 26 27.79 3.38 -6.98
C PHE A 26 27.88 1.85 -7.13
N SER A 27 28.87 1.23 -6.48
CA SER A 27 29.01 -0.23 -6.44
C SER A 27 27.90 -0.89 -5.62
N ILE A 28 27.41 -0.27 -4.53
CA ILE A 28 26.21 -0.75 -3.80
C ILE A 28 24.95 -0.69 -4.67
N LEU A 29 24.80 0.34 -5.53
CA LEU A 29 23.69 0.46 -6.47
C LEU A 29 23.78 -0.57 -7.62
N ALA A 30 24.99 -0.78 -8.16
CA ALA A 30 25.28 -1.75 -9.21
C ALA A 30 25.14 -3.20 -8.71
N ILE A 31 25.63 -3.53 -7.52
CA ILE A 31 25.46 -4.84 -6.85
C ILE A 31 23.98 -5.12 -6.56
N ARG A 32 23.17 -4.11 -6.24
CA ARG A 32 21.71 -4.28 -6.09
C ARG A 32 20.99 -4.54 -7.41
N LYS A 33 21.40 -3.89 -8.51
CA LYS A 33 20.88 -4.17 -9.86
C LYS A 33 21.34 -5.54 -10.38
N MET A 34 22.60 -5.92 -10.17
CA MET A 34 23.14 -7.24 -10.58
C MET A 34 22.64 -8.41 -9.72
N GLY A 35 22.33 -8.18 -8.44
CA GLY A 35 21.68 -9.19 -7.58
C GLY A 35 20.29 -9.59 -8.08
N HIS A 36 19.64 -8.76 -8.89
CA HIS A 36 18.39 -9.09 -9.57
C HIS A 36 18.62 -10.02 -10.79
N PHE A 37 19.79 -9.91 -11.43
CA PHE A 37 20.20 -10.72 -12.59
C PHE A 37 20.74 -12.09 -12.17
N GLY A 38 21.48 -12.17 -11.05
CA GLY A 38 21.96 -13.44 -10.47
C GLY A 38 20.82 -14.36 -10.00
N LYS A 39 19.69 -13.79 -9.57
CA LYS A 39 18.46 -14.55 -9.24
C LYS A 39 17.78 -15.20 -10.45
N LEU A 40 18.10 -14.75 -11.67
CA LEU A 40 17.55 -15.25 -12.93
C LEU A 40 18.35 -16.45 -13.50
N LEU A 41 19.61 -16.64 -13.09
CA LEU A 41 20.57 -17.49 -13.81
C LEU A 41 21.20 -18.67 -13.05
N GLY A 42 20.96 -18.90 -11.74
CA GLY A 42 21.41 -20.16 -11.15
C GLY A 42 21.32 -20.29 -9.64
N PHE A 43 21.25 -21.55 -9.19
CA PHE A 43 21.09 -22.04 -7.81
C PHE A 43 19.70 -21.99 -7.17
N TYR A 44 18.71 -22.62 -7.82
CA TYR A 44 17.58 -23.19 -7.08
C TYR A 44 18.02 -24.49 -6.41
N ARG A 45 18.41 -24.43 -5.12
CA ARG A 45 18.48 -25.63 -4.27
C ARG A 45 17.15 -26.39 -4.37
N ARG A 46 17.21 -27.73 -4.47
CA ARG A 46 16.02 -28.59 -4.38
C ARG A 46 15.20 -28.18 -3.14
N PRO A 47 13.88 -27.97 -3.28
CA PRO A 47 13.08 -27.44 -2.19
C PRO A 47 13.04 -28.40 -1.00
N ALA A 48 12.91 -27.84 0.21
CA ALA A 48 12.41 -28.60 1.35
C ALA A 48 11.05 -29.24 0.95
N ARG A 49 10.80 -30.48 1.39
CA ARG A 49 9.48 -31.10 1.18
C ARG A 49 8.41 -30.17 1.76
N ARG A 50 7.41 -29.83 0.93
CA ARG A 50 6.27 -29.03 1.37
C ARG A 50 5.48 -29.82 2.41
N PRO A 51 4.93 -29.17 3.44
CA PRO A 51 4.02 -29.84 4.35
C PRO A 51 2.78 -30.27 3.58
N ALA A 52 2.24 -31.46 3.91
CA ALA A 52 0.97 -31.92 3.36
C ALA A 52 -0.16 -30.93 3.71
N TRP A 53 -1.18 -30.87 2.86
CA TRP A 53 -2.36 -30.04 3.16
C TRP A 53 -3.08 -30.58 4.41
N PRO A 54 -3.56 -29.69 5.29
CA PRO A 54 -4.46 -30.07 6.38
C PRO A 54 -5.74 -30.72 5.84
N ARG A 55 -6.43 -31.47 6.70
CA ARG A 55 -7.74 -32.06 6.36
C ARG A 55 -8.75 -30.96 5.99
N SER A 56 -9.54 -31.21 4.95
CA SER A 56 -10.47 -30.24 4.36
C SER A 56 -11.93 -30.73 4.36
N ASP A 57 -12.26 -31.72 5.20
CA ASP A 57 -13.61 -32.28 5.33
C ASP A 57 -14.03 -32.18 6.80
N LEU A 58 -14.16 -30.95 7.29
CA LEU A 58 -14.42 -30.67 8.70
C LEU A 58 -15.73 -29.92 8.86
N SER A 59 -16.46 -30.24 9.94
CA SER A 59 -17.55 -29.38 10.41
C SER A 59 -17.01 -28.06 10.96
N ALA A 60 -17.85 -27.03 11.06
CA ALA A 60 -17.44 -25.73 11.59
C ALA A 60 -16.84 -25.82 13.02
N ALA A 61 -17.38 -26.71 13.87
CA ALA A 61 -16.86 -26.92 15.22
C ALA A 61 -15.45 -27.55 15.19
N GLU A 62 -15.26 -28.61 14.40
CA GLU A 62 -13.96 -29.28 14.23
C GLU A 62 -12.91 -28.36 13.60
N ALA A 63 -13.32 -27.51 12.65
CA ALA A 63 -12.46 -26.47 12.07
C ALA A 63 -11.94 -25.50 13.13
N THR A 64 -12.81 -25.00 14.02
CA THR A 64 -12.38 -24.09 15.09
C THR A 64 -11.47 -24.78 16.10
N GLU A 65 -11.74 -26.05 16.44
CA GLU A 65 -10.92 -26.82 17.36
C GLU A 65 -9.54 -27.13 16.77
N GLN A 66 -9.48 -27.51 15.49
CA GLN A 66 -8.23 -27.76 14.78
C GLN A 66 -7.35 -26.51 14.78
N ILE A 67 -7.91 -25.34 14.41
CA ILE A 67 -7.15 -24.08 14.36
C ILE A 67 -6.65 -23.67 15.76
N LYS A 68 -7.46 -23.86 16.81
CA LYS A 68 -7.02 -23.66 18.20
C LYS A 68 -5.91 -24.62 18.59
N GLY A 69 -6.03 -25.89 18.18
CA GLY A 69 -5.02 -26.93 18.38
C GLY A 69 -3.68 -26.56 17.74
N THR A 70 -3.70 -26.08 16.51
CA THR A 70 -2.49 -25.59 15.84
C THR A 70 -1.88 -24.41 16.59
N GLY A 71 -2.70 -23.46 17.06
CA GLY A 71 -2.24 -22.35 17.89
C GLY A 71 -1.41 -22.81 19.10
N ARG A 72 -1.86 -23.86 19.80
CA ARG A 72 -1.21 -24.39 21.01
C ARG A 72 0.13 -25.11 20.77
N GLN A 73 0.29 -25.75 19.61
CA GLN A 73 1.43 -26.65 19.34
C GLN A 73 2.63 -25.99 18.65
N GLN A 74 2.57 -24.67 18.40
CA GLN A 74 3.57 -23.98 17.58
C GLN A 74 4.68 -23.33 18.40
N ASN A 75 5.87 -23.93 18.34
CA ASN A 75 7.12 -23.27 18.72
C ASN A 75 7.71 -22.48 17.56
N VAL A 76 8.07 -21.23 17.82
CA VAL A 76 8.38 -20.26 16.76
C VAL A 76 9.69 -19.51 17.03
N ARG A 77 10.47 -19.26 15.98
CA ARG A 77 11.67 -18.42 16.02
C ARG A 77 11.59 -17.31 14.98
N VAL A 78 11.83 -16.08 15.40
CA VAL A 78 11.83 -14.91 14.49
C VAL A 78 13.10 -14.92 13.62
N ARG A 79 12.94 -15.07 12.31
CA ARG A 79 14.04 -15.05 11.32
C ARG A 79 13.56 -14.45 10.00
N SER A 80 14.47 -14.23 9.06
CA SER A 80 14.10 -13.79 7.70
C SER A 80 13.62 -14.98 6.87
N CYS A 81 12.38 -14.90 6.34
CA CYS A 81 11.80 -15.91 5.44
C CYS A 81 11.78 -15.49 3.97
N SER A 82 12.34 -14.33 3.63
CA SER A 82 12.24 -13.75 2.28
C SER A 82 12.61 -14.74 1.17
N HIS A 83 13.63 -15.57 1.38
CA HIS A 83 14.07 -16.55 0.39
C HIS A 83 13.05 -17.69 0.16
N ILE A 84 12.35 -18.12 1.20
CA ILE A 84 11.37 -19.21 1.12
C ILE A 84 10.14 -18.75 0.33
N ILE A 85 9.66 -17.54 0.62
CA ILE A 85 8.52 -16.95 -0.10
C ILE A 85 8.90 -16.67 -1.57
N ASP A 86 10.10 -16.15 -1.83
CA ASP A 86 10.67 -16.02 -3.19
C ASP A 86 10.64 -17.37 -3.93
N GLN A 87 11.06 -18.45 -3.26
CA GLN A 87 11.12 -19.77 -3.86
C GLN A 87 9.72 -20.32 -4.15
N LEU A 88 8.75 -20.14 -3.24
CA LEU A 88 7.36 -20.53 -3.44
C LEU A 88 6.74 -19.78 -4.63
N TYR A 89 6.98 -18.47 -4.72
CA TYR A 89 6.51 -17.63 -5.81
C TYR A 89 6.94 -18.17 -7.17
N TRP A 90 8.24 -18.40 -7.36
CA TRP A 90 8.75 -18.88 -8.65
C TRP A 90 8.27 -20.29 -8.99
N GLN A 91 8.04 -21.14 -8.00
CA GLN A 91 7.47 -22.47 -8.24
C GLN A 91 6.02 -22.38 -8.74
N ILE A 92 5.20 -21.54 -8.12
CA ILE A 92 3.82 -21.30 -8.55
C ILE A 92 3.83 -20.70 -9.96
N TYR A 93 4.67 -19.69 -10.21
CA TYR A 93 4.84 -19.07 -11.52
C TYR A 93 5.17 -20.10 -12.61
N MET A 94 6.21 -20.91 -12.41
CA MET A 94 6.62 -21.92 -13.40
C MET A 94 5.54 -22.98 -13.62
N SER A 95 4.81 -23.34 -12.58
CA SER A 95 3.72 -24.31 -12.68
C SER A 95 2.52 -23.75 -13.46
N LEU A 96 2.13 -22.49 -13.21
CA LEU A 96 1.09 -21.82 -13.99
C LEU A 96 1.48 -21.64 -15.46
N GLN A 97 2.73 -21.30 -15.75
CA GLN A 97 3.23 -21.24 -17.13
C GLN A 97 3.21 -22.62 -17.81
N THR A 98 3.53 -23.67 -17.07
CA THR A 98 3.44 -25.06 -17.57
C THR A 98 1.99 -25.43 -17.86
N LEU A 99 1.07 -25.10 -16.96
CA LEU A 99 -0.37 -25.29 -17.13
C LEU A 99 -0.86 -24.58 -18.40
N ARG A 100 -0.55 -23.28 -18.56
CA ARG A 100 -0.90 -22.50 -19.76
C ARG A 100 -0.43 -23.17 -21.04
N ARG A 101 0.85 -23.56 -21.09
CA ARG A 101 1.46 -24.21 -22.27
C ARG A 101 0.83 -25.56 -22.58
N ARG A 102 0.41 -26.33 -21.56
CA ARG A 102 -0.23 -27.63 -21.76
C ARG A 102 -1.68 -27.47 -22.20
N LEU A 103 -2.44 -26.56 -21.58
CA LEU A 103 -3.80 -26.24 -21.99
C LEU A 103 -3.84 -25.68 -23.42
N SER A 104 -2.94 -24.78 -23.79
CA SER A 104 -2.90 -24.20 -25.13
C SER A 104 -2.53 -25.20 -26.24
N ARG A 105 -1.97 -26.37 -25.89
CA ARG A 105 -1.63 -27.45 -26.83
C ARG A 105 -2.69 -28.54 -26.89
N ALA A 106 -3.66 -28.53 -25.97
CA ALA A 106 -4.74 -29.51 -25.96
C ALA A 106 -5.80 -29.15 -27.02
N PRO A 107 -6.43 -30.13 -27.68
CA PRO A 107 -7.59 -29.89 -28.55
C PRO A 107 -8.72 -29.20 -27.78
N SER A 108 -9.38 -28.22 -28.40
CA SER A 108 -10.50 -27.46 -27.80
C SER A 108 -11.63 -28.38 -27.31
N VAL A 109 -11.90 -29.46 -28.05
CA VAL A 109 -12.90 -30.47 -27.69
C VAL A 109 -12.56 -31.16 -26.36
N ILE A 110 -11.30 -31.50 -26.11
CA ILE A 110 -10.89 -32.14 -24.85
C ILE A 110 -10.96 -31.16 -23.68
N ILE A 111 -10.63 -29.87 -23.92
CA ILE A 111 -10.77 -28.82 -22.90
C ILE A 111 -12.24 -28.68 -22.49
N GLY A 112 -13.16 -28.67 -23.45
CA GLY A 112 -14.60 -28.60 -23.17
C GLY A 112 -15.16 -29.86 -22.48
N LEU A 113 -14.54 -31.03 -22.70
CA LEU A 113 -14.94 -32.28 -22.05
C LEU A 113 -14.41 -32.44 -20.62
N VAL A 114 -13.52 -31.57 -20.15
CA VAL A 114 -13.01 -31.58 -18.78
C VAL A 114 -13.41 -30.25 -18.12
N PRO A 115 -14.53 -30.19 -17.40
CA PRO A 115 -15.08 -28.93 -16.85
C PRO A 115 -14.07 -28.13 -16.01
N ALA A 116 -13.31 -28.85 -15.18
CA ALA A 116 -12.18 -28.32 -14.41
C ALA A 116 -11.15 -27.57 -15.27
N SER A 117 -10.87 -28.04 -16.48
CA SER A 117 -9.90 -27.41 -17.39
C SER A 117 -10.43 -26.14 -18.05
N GLN A 118 -11.74 -26.08 -18.31
CA GLN A 118 -12.40 -24.88 -18.79
C GLN A 118 -12.34 -23.76 -17.74
N TRP A 119 -12.61 -24.08 -16.47
CA TRP A 119 -12.44 -23.12 -15.37
C TRP A 119 -11.02 -22.55 -15.29
N PHE A 120 -9.99 -23.39 -15.49
CA PHE A 120 -8.60 -22.93 -15.55
C PHE A 120 -8.33 -22.00 -16.73
N PHE A 121 -8.85 -22.34 -17.91
CA PHE A 121 -8.67 -21.57 -19.13
C PHE A 121 -9.32 -20.19 -19.01
N ASP A 122 -10.59 -20.14 -18.59
CA ASP A 122 -11.39 -18.92 -18.49
C ASP A 122 -10.84 -17.97 -17.40
N ASN A 123 -10.28 -18.52 -16.33
CA ASN A 123 -9.78 -17.75 -15.18
C ASN A 123 -8.25 -17.62 -15.14
N TYR A 124 -7.52 -18.00 -16.19
CA TYR A 124 -6.05 -17.92 -16.19
C TYR A 124 -5.53 -16.50 -15.88
N ASN A 125 -6.19 -15.48 -16.43
CA ASN A 125 -5.83 -14.08 -16.20
C ASN A 125 -6.00 -13.67 -14.73
N LEU A 126 -6.98 -14.23 -14.01
CA LEU A 126 -7.14 -14.00 -12.58
C LEU A 126 -5.94 -14.57 -11.83
N PHE A 127 -5.58 -15.84 -12.04
CA PHE A 127 -4.43 -16.45 -11.37
C PHE A 127 -3.13 -15.70 -11.63
N TYR A 128 -2.91 -15.29 -12.89
CA TYR A 128 -1.73 -14.53 -13.28
C TYR A 128 -1.69 -13.16 -12.61
N LYS A 129 -2.79 -12.40 -12.64
CA LYS A 129 -2.88 -11.09 -11.97
C LYS A 129 -2.71 -11.21 -10.47
N SER A 130 -3.35 -12.19 -9.82
CA SER A 130 -3.18 -12.43 -8.38
C SER A 130 -1.75 -12.76 -8.02
N LEU A 131 -1.05 -13.53 -8.87
CA LEU A 131 0.38 -13.77 -8.70
C LEU A 131 1.21 -12.49 -8.87
N MET A 132 0.95 -11.68 -9.91
CA MET A 132 1.67 -10.42 -10.11
C MET A 132 1.47 -9.43 -8.95
N ARG A 133 0.27 -9.36 -8.35
CA ARG A 133 0.02 -8.54 -7.14
C ARG A 133 0.99 -8.90 -6.02
N LEU A 134 1.24 -10.20 -5.79
CA LEU A 134 2.21 -10.66 -4.78
C LEU A 134 3.65 -10.17 -5.06
N GLN A 135 3.95 -9.84 -6.32
CA GLN A 135 5.22 -9.26 -6.76
C GLN A 135 5.27 -7.73 -6.68
N GLU A 136 4.16 -7.03 -6.95
CA GLU A 136 4.06 -5.56 -6.83
C GLU A 136 4.22 -5.09 -5.38
N PHE A 137 3.71 -5.88 -4.40
CA PHE A 137 3.99 -5.69 -2.98
C PHE A 137 5.41 -6.15 -2.56
N GLY A 138 6.22 -6.60 -3.54
CA GLY A 138 7.47 -7.35 -3.43
C GLY A 138 8.69 -6.59 -2.93
N ASN A 139 8.54 -5.72 -1.94
CA ASN A 139 9.68 -5.44 -1.07
C ASN A 139 9.85 -6.65 -0.15
N LEU A 140 10.66 -7.63 -0.56
CA LEU A 140 11.02 -8.83 0.23
C LEU A 140 11.49 -8.54 1.66
N ARG A 141 11.79 -7.27 1.94
CA ARG A 141 11.99 -6.71 3.28
C ARG A 141 10.75 -6.83 4.19
N LYS A 142 9.52 -6.84 3.66
CA LYS A 142 8.27 -6.99 4.44
C LYS A 142 8.25 -8.33 5.18
N TYR A 143 8.65 -9.40 4.51
CA TYR A 143 8.76 -10.75 5.07
C TYR A 143 10.03 -11.02 5.89
N ARG A 144 10.86 -9.99 6.13
CA ARG A 144 11.95 -10.10 7.12
C ARG A 144 11.34 -10.09 8.52
N ASN A 145 11.87 -10.95 9.39
CA ASN A 145 11.48 -11.06 10.79
C ASN A 145 10.05 -11.56 10.99
N LEU A 146 9.56 -12.43 10.09
CA LEU A 146 8.38 -13.22 10.38
C LEU A 146 8.75 -14.39 11.31
N PRO A 147 7.85 -14.78 12.23
CA PRO A 147 8.03 -15.97 13.03
C PRO A 147 8.02 -17.25 12.15
N ILE A 148 9.07 -18.06 12.28
CA ILE A 148 9.26 -19.34 11.58
C ILE A 148 9.00 -20.49 12.52
N LEU A 149 8.23 -21.49 12.09
CA LEU A 149 7.99 -22.70 12.86
C LEU A 149 9.27 -23.55 13.00
N THR A 150 9.52 -24.04 14.22
CA THR A 150 10.60 -24.98 14.50
C THR A 150 10.16 -26.43 14.60
N GLY A 151 8.88 -26.67 14.88
CA GLY A 151 8.25 -28.00 14.90
C GLY A 151 7.65 -28.38 13.55
N GLU A 152 7.28 -29.65 13.40
CA GLU A 152 6.46 -30.16 12.30
C GLU A 152 4.97 -30.06 12.65
N PRO A 153 4.05 -30.03 11.66
CA PRO A 153 4.27 -29.96 10.22
C PRO A 153 4.58 -28.52 9.78
N GLY A 154 5.63 -28.34 8.96
CA GLY A 154 5.96 -27.03 8.38
C GLY A 154 7.14 -26.32 9.03
N ARG A 155 8.08 -27.11 9.56
CA ARG A 155 9.39 -26.62 9.98
C ARG A 155 10.02 -25.76 8.89
N HIS A 156 10.62 -24.63 9.28
CA HIS A 156 11.21 -23.62 8.39
C HIS A 156 10.23 -22.73 7.61
N TYR A 157 8.92 -22.97 7.64
CA TYR A 157 7.95 -22.08 7.00
C TYR A 157 7.49 -20.95 7.96
N PRO A 158 7.08 -19.78 7.42
CA PRO A 158 6.43 -18.75 8.22
C PRO A 158 5.16 -19.33 8.87
N ARG A 159 5.00 -19.07 10.17
CA ARG A 159 3.81 -19.49 10.92
C ARG A 159 2.52 -19.05 10.24
N ILE A 160 2.48 -17.78 9.82
CA ILE A 160 1.32 -17.18 9.15
C ILE A 160 0.95 -17.86 7.82
N TYR A 161 1.92 -18.42 7.09
CA TYR A 161 1.66 -19.16 5.86
C TYR A 161 1.00 -20.51 6.16
N ILE A 162 1.43 -21.20 7.23
CA ILE A 162 0.79 -22.44 7.67
C ILE A 162 -0.64 -22.15 8.17
N LEU A 163 -0.83 -21.09 8.94
CA LEU A 163 -2.17 -20.65 9.37
C LEU A 163 -3.07 -20.35 8.16
N ALA A 164 -2.56 -19.68 7.12
CA ALA A 164 -3.34 -19.44 5.91
C ALA A 164 -3.79 -20.74 5.23
N ARG A 165 -2.93 -21.76 5.16
CA ARG A 165 -3.28 -23.08 4.61
C ARG A 165 -4.31 -23.81 5.45
N GLU A 166 -4.25 -23.67 6.77
CA GLU A 166 -5.25 -24.21 7.68
C GLU A 166 -6.60 -23.53 7.47
N ILE A 167 -6.66 -22.19 7.47
CA ILE A 167 -7.89 -21.44 7.20
C ILE A 167 -8.51 -21.89 5.86
N ILE A 168 -7.70 -22.00 4.79
CA ILE A 168 -8.16 -22.46 3.47
C ILE A 168 -8.74 -23.88 3.53
N SER A 169 -8.10 -24.79 4.27
CA SER A 169 -8.54 -26.19 4.35
C SER A 169 -9.78 -26.33 5.23
N SER A 170 -9.81 -25.64 6.37
CA SER A 170 -10.92 -25.65 7.32
C SER A 170 -12.22 -25.07 6.75
N CYS A 171 -12.12 -24.22 5.73
CA CYS A 171 -13.28 -23.70 4.99
C CYS A 171 -13.65 -24.55 3.75
N ASN A 172 -13.05 -25.74 3.57
CA ASN A 172 -13.23 -26.59 2.40
C ASN A 172 -13.03 -25.81 1.08
N TYR A 173 -12.06 -24.88 1.06
CA TYR A 173 -11.77 -23.97 -0.05
C TYR A 173 -12.85 -22.94 -0.39
N HIS A 174 -13.93 -22.83 0.39
CA HIS A 174 -14.97 -21.80 0.29
C HIS A 174 -14.74 -20.70 1.32
N LEU A 175 -13.90 -19.73 0.99
CA LEU A 175 -13.60 -18.61 1.87
C LEU A 175 -14.71 -17.56 1.78
N ASN A 176 -15.19 -17.15 2.95
CA ASN A 176 -15.98 -15.95 3.17
C ASN A 176 -15.22 -15.06 4.16
N GLU A 177 -15.38 -13.75 4.04
CA GLU A 177 -14.81 -12.73 4.92
C GLU A 177 -15.06 -13.04 6.40
N GLN A 178 -16.33 -13.22 6.79
CA GLN A 178 -16.70 -13.50 8.19
C GLN A 178 -16.05 -14.79 8.72
N MET A 179 -16.05 -15.86 7.91
CA MET A 179 -15.43 -17.13 8.30
C MET A 179 -13.93 -16.97 8.54
N VAL A 180 -13.23 -16.21 7.67
CA VAL A 180 -11.80 -15.94 7.85
C VAL A 180 -11.55 -15.17 9.15
N LEU A 181 -12.34 -14.13 9.44
CA LEU A 181 -12.21 -13.33 10.67
C LEU A 181 -12.47 -14.17 11.93
N ASP A 182 -13.47 -15.04 11.92
CA ASP A 182 -13.81 -15.89 13.07
C ASP A 182 -12.76 -16.98 13.33
N LEU A 183 -12.17 -17.54 12.27
CA LEU A 183 -11.06 -18.48 12.40
C LEU A 183 -9.79 -17.78 12.92
N ILE A 184 -9.54 -16.54 12.51
CA ILE A 184 -8.46 -15.71 13.08
C ILE A 184 -8.69 -15.47 14.58
N ARG A 185 -9.90 -15.08 14.98
CA ARG A 185 -10.26 -14.90 16.41
C ARG A 185 -10.08 -16.19 17.20
N SER A 186 -10.53 -17.31 16.63
CA SER A 186 -10.38 -18.63 17.22
C SER A 186 -8.92 -19.01 17.42
N TYR A 187 -8.05 -18.78 16.44
CA TYR A 187 -6.61 -18.98 16.57
C TYR A 187 -6.00 -18.12 17.68
N GLN A 188 -6.37 -16.83 17.70
CA GLN A 188 -5.83 -15.86 18.67
C GLN A 188 -6.25 -16.13 20.12
N SER A 189 -7.31 -16.91 20.35
CA SER A 189 -7.69 -17.39 21.68
C SER A 189 -6.65 -18.34 22.31
N ALA A 190 -5.85 -19.02 21.47
CA ALA A 190 -4.76 -19.87 21.92
C ALA A 190 -3.42 -19.11 21.94
N THR A 191 -3.09 -18.43 20.84
CA THR A 191 -1.79 -17.77 20.67
C THR A 191 -1.93 -16.45 19.91
N PRO A 192 -1.41 -15.33 20.45
CA PRO A 192 -1.52 -14.04 19.77
C PRO A 192 -0.73 -14.02 18.44
N ILE A 193 -1.35 -13.46 17.41
CA ILE A 193 -0.73 -13.20 16.11
C ILE A 193 -0.05 -11.83 16.18
N LEU A 194 1.20 -11.73 15.70
CA LEU A 194 1.90 -10.45 15.65
C LEU A 194 1.29 -9.56 14.56
N LEU A 195 1.36 -8.23 14.74
CA LEU A 195 0.92 -7.25 13.75
C LEU A 195 1.51 -7.54 12.37
N ARG A 196 2.83 -7.78 12.29
CA ARG A 196 3.49 -8.07 11.01
C ARG A 196 2.97 -9.35 10.35
N GLU A 197 2.60 -10.35 11.14
CA GLU A 197 2.00 -11.57 10.61
C GLU A 197 0.58 -11.30 10.12
N LEU A 198 -0.25 -10.65 10.94
CA LEU A 198 -1.64 -10.34 10.59
C LEU A 198 -1.74 -9.55 9.28
N TRP A 199 -0.93 -8.49 9.12
CA TRP A 199 -0.87 -7.67 7.90
C TRP A 199 -0.16 -8.35 6.71
N SER A 200 0.31 -9.59 6.87
CA SER A 200 0.78 -10.45 5.78
C SER A 200 -0.20 -11.58 5.44
N LEU A 201 -1.24 -11.78 6.26
CA LEU A 201 -2.21 -12.85 6.07
C LEU A 201 -2.94 -12.81 4.71
N PRO A 202 -3.40 -11.66 4.19
CA PRO A 202 -4.08 -11.62 2.89
C PRO A 202 -3.20 -12.16 1.75
N GLU A 203 -1.92 -11.78 1.76
CA GLU A 203 -0.92 -12.27 0.81
C GLU A 203 -0.71 -13.79 0.98
N MET A 204 -0.66 -14.28 2.21
CA MET A 204 -0.48 -15.71 2.49
C MET A 204 -1.71 -16.55 2.11
N LEU A 205 -2.92 -16.02 2.26
CA LEU A 205 -4.16 -16.64 1.78
C LEU A 205 -4.16 -16.73 0.26
N MET A 206 -3.82 -15.64 -0.45
CA MET A 206 -3.66 -15.66 -1.91
C MET A 206 -2.58 -16.66 -2.35
N PHE A 207 -1.44 -16.71 -1.66
CA PHE A 207 -0.39 -17.70 -1.94
C PHE A 207 -0.91 -19.14 -1.76
N GLY A 208 -1.60 -19.42 -0.66
CA GLY A 208 -2.17 -20.74 -0.39
C GLY A 208 -3.20 -21.18 -1.42
N LEU A 209 -4.09 -20.26 -1.83
CA LEU A 209 -5.08 -20.53 -2.89
C LEU A 209 -4.40 -20.84 -4.22
N LEU A 210 -3.45 -20.01 -4.65
CA LEU A 210 -2.70 -20.24 -5.90
C LEU A 210 -1.88 -21.54 -5.85
N GLU A 211 -1.31 -21.87 -4.69
CA GLU A 211 -0.62 -23.13 -4.49
C GLU A 211 -1.55 -24.32 -4.68
N LYS A 212 -2.73 -24.30 -4.02
CA LYS A 212 -3.72 -25.37 -4.14
C LYS A 212 -4.23 -25.48 -5.58
N THR A 213 -4.51 -24.36 -6.23
CA THR A 213 -4.86 -24.27 -7.65
C THR A 213 -3.82 -24.96 -8.54
N VAL A 214 -2.53 -24.72 -8.30
CA VAL A 214 -1.44 -25.38 -9.05
C VAL A 214 -1.39 -26.88 -8.78
N GLU A 215 -1.61 -27.29 -7.53
CA GLU A 215 -1.64 -28.71 -7.15
C GLU A 215 -2.78 -29.46 -7.86
N GLU A 216 -4.00 -28.92 -7.82
CA GLU A 216 -5.16 -29.46 -8.54
C GLU A 216 -4.94 -29.49 -10.05
N SER A 217 -4.23 -28.49 -10.59
CA SER A 217 -3.95 -28.43 -12.02
C SER A 217 -3.10 -29.60 -12.53
N ARG A 218 -2.29 -30.24 -11.67
CA ARG A 218 -1.48 -31.40 -12.07
C ARG A 218 -2.34 -32.59 -12.43
N GLU A 219 -3.41 -32.82 -11.66
CA GLU A 219 -4.33 -33.92 -11.93
C GLU A 219 -5.18 -33.62 -13.16
N VAL A 220 -5.66 -32.38 -13.31
CA VAL A 220 -6.39 -31.97 -14.54
C VAL A 220 -5.52 -32.12 -15.79
N ILE A 221 -4.24 -31.74 -15.72
CA ILE A 221 -3.30 -31.96 -16.82
C ILE A 221 -3.14 -33.47 -17.10
N ARG A 222 -3.10 -34.33 -16.07
CA ARG A 222 -3.02 -35.79 -16.23
C ARG A 222 -4.25 -36.32 -16.96
N ILE A 223 -5.45 -35.90 -16.54
CA ILE A 223 -6.73 -36.25 -17.17
C ILE A 223 -6.70 -35.88 -18.66
N ILE A 224 -6.35 -34.63 -18.99
CA ILE A 224 -6.29 -34.15 -20.38
C ILE A 224 -5.30 -35.00 -21.21
N GLN A 225 -4.13 -35.29 -20.66
CA GLN A 225 -3.12 -36.11 -21.34
C GLN A 225 -3.63 -37.53 -21.62
N VAL A 226 -4.29 -38.16 -20.65
CA VAL A 226 -4.86 -39.51 -20.80
C VAL A 226 -6.00 -39.51 -21.82
N LYS A 227 -6.91 -38.53 -21.78
CA LYS A 227 -7.98 -38.38 -22.78
C LYS A 227 -7.43 -38.14 -24.18
N CYS A 228 -6.37 -37.33 -24.34
CA CYS A 228 -5.68 -37.15 -25.62
C CYS A 228 -5.09 -38.47 -26.18
N LEU A 229 -4.57 -39.33 -25.30
CA LEU A 229 -4.04 -40.63 -25.70
C LEU A 229 -5.16 -41.59 -26.11
N ALA A 230 -6.28 -41.58 -25.38
CA ALA A 230 -7.46 -42.37 -25.71
C ALA A 230 -8.07 -41.92 -27.05
N GLU A 231 -8.16 -40.61 -27.31
CA GLU A 231 -8.67 -40.09 -28.59
C GLU A 231 -7.78 -40.49 -29.79
N ARG A 232 -6.44 -40.42 -29.64
CA ARG A 232 -5.51 -40.91 -30.67
C ARG A 232 -5.71 -42.40 -30.95
N MET A 233 -5.97 -43.21 -29.91
CA MET A 233 -6.26 -44.63 -30.08
C MET A 233 -7.60 -44.85 -30.77
N ALA A 234 -8.66 -44.16 -30.36
CA ALA A 234 -9.98 -44.23 -30.98
C ALA A 234 -9.92 -43.90 -32.48
N ASN A 235 -9.23 -42.82 -32.85
CA ASN A 235 -9.06 -42.43 -34.25
C ASN A 235 -8.29 -43.48 -35.07
N ARG A 236 -7.28 -44.15 -34.49
CA ARG A 236 -6.56 -45.24 -35.16
C ARG A 236 -7.42 -46.47 -35.36
N LEU A 237 -8.19 -46.83 -34.34
CA LEU A 237 -9.13 -47.94 -34.39
C LEU A 237 -10.20 -47.72 -35.47
N ALA A 238 -10.79 -46.51 -35.51
CA ALA A 238 -11.73 -46.12 -36.56
C ALA A 238 -11.10 -46.16 -37.97
N ALA A 239 -9.86 -45.66 -38.13
CA ALA A 239 -9.16 -45.68 -39.41
C ALA A 239 -8.85 -47.11 -39.92
N ARG A 240 -8.59 -48.07 -39.01
CA ARG A 240 -8.28 -49.46 -39.38
C ARG A 240 -9.51 -50.36 -39.50
N LYS A 241 -10.61 -50.08 -38.79
CA LYS A 241 -11.91 -50.77 -38.97
C LYS A 241 -12.37 -50.67 -40.43
N ASN A 242 -12.14 -49.52 -41.07
CA ASN A 242 -12.52 -49.27 -42.47
C ASN A 242 -11.56 -49.89 -43.50
N ARG A 243 -10.33 -50.26 -43.14
CA ARG A 243 -9.31 -50.76 -44.09
C ARG A 243 -9.16 -52.28 -44.11
N ASP A 244 -9.03 -52.93 -42.95
CA ASP A 244 -8.50 -54.31 -42.88
C ASP A 244 -9.45 -55.35 -42.24
N LYS A 245 -10.68 -54.98 -41.84
CA LYS A 245 -11.60 -55.84 -41.04
C LYS A 245 -10.89 -56.58 -39.88
N GLN A 246 -9.86 -55.98 -39.30
CA GLN A 246 -9.11 -56.55 -38.18
C GLN A 246 -9.89 -56.43 -36.88
N ASP A 247 -9.76 -57.44 -36.02
CA ASP A 247 -10.37 -57.46 -34.69
C ASP A 247 -9.76 -56.36 -33.81
N MET A 248 -10.63 -55.48 -33.29
CA MET A 248 -10.27 -54.29 -32.53
C MET A 248 -9.50 -54.65 -31.24
N ALA A 249 -9.80 -55.82 -30.66
CA ALA A 249 -9.14 -56.34 -29.47
C ALA A 249 -7.65 -56.62 -29.70
N ALA A 250 -7.28 -57.11 -30.90
CA ALA A 250 -5.89 -57.40 -31.26
C ALA A 250 -5.07 -56.12 -31.42
N ILE A 251 -5.67 -55.05 -31.96
CA ILE A 251 -5.02 -53.74 -32.12
C ILE A 251 -4.76 -53.10 -30.76
N LEU A 252 -5.76 -53.11 -29.85
CA LEU A 252 -5.58 -52.61 -28.49
C LEU A 252 -4.48 -53.35 -27.73
N LYS A 253 -4.45 -54.68 -27.81
CA LYS A 253 -3.43 -55.50 -27.12
C LYS A 253 -2.02 -55.28 -27.66
N ARG A 254 -1.88 -54.99 -28.97
CA ARG A 254 -0.58 -54.78 -29.64
C ARG A 254 -0.02 -53.38 -29.41
N GLU A 255 -0.87 -52.35 -29.44
CA GLU A 255 -0.42 -50.95 -29.45
C GLU A 255 -0.61 -50.22 -28.12
N CYS A 256 -1.48 -50.70 -27.24
CA CYS A 256 -1.71 -50.07 -25.95
C CYS A 256 -0.78 -50.66 -24.86
N LYS A 257 -0.19 -49.78 -24.04
CA LYS A 257 0.53 -50.24 -22.85
C LYS A 257 -0.49 -50.78 -21.83
N PRO A 258 -0.20 -51.90 -21.14
CA PRO A 258 -1.13 -52.50 -20.17
C PRO A 258 -1.45 -51.58 -18.99
N ALA A 259 -0.60 -50.59 -18.69
CA ALA A 259 -0.85 -49.58 -17.66
C ALA A 259 -2.03 -48.65 -18.01
N TYR A 260 -2.25 -48.31 -19.28
CA TYR A 260 -3.35 -47.43 -19.69
C TYR A 260 -4.69 -48.16 -19.72
N LEU A 261 -4.69 -49.45 -20.06
CA LEU A 261 -5.89 -50.29 -20.00
C LEU A 261 -6.42 -50.47 -18.56
N LYS A 262 -5.58 -50.22 -17.55
CA LYS A 262 -5.96 -50.20 -16.13
C LYS A 262 -6.37 -48.81 -15.63
N ASP A 263 -6.12 -47.74 -16.40
CA ASP A 263 -6.48 -46.37 -16.01
C ASP A 263 -7.96 -46.12 -16.36
N ARG A 264 -8.76 -45.79 -15.35
CA ARG A 264 -10.22 -45.62 -15.49
C ARG A 264 -10.56 -44.55 -16.53
N ILE A 265 -9.84 -43.42 -16.49
CA ILE A 265 -10.04 -42.26 -17.38
C ILE A 265 -9.77 -42.63 -18.84
N TYR A 266 -8.81 -43.52 -19.08
CA TYR A 266 -8.48 -43.93 -20.44
C TYR A 266 -9.60 -44.78 -21.04
N VAL A 267 -10.08 -45.76 -20.27
CA VAL A 267 -11.09 -46.73 -20.72
C VAL A 267 -12.44 -46.05 -20.94
N SER A 268 -12.87 -45.20 -20.01
CA SER A 268 -14.13 -44.47 -20.09
C SER A 268 -14.16 -43.48 -21.27
N HIS A 269 -13.08 -42.71 -21.49
CA HIS A 269 -13.00 -41.79 -22.62
C HIS A 269 -12.91 -42.52 -23.96
N LEU A 270 -12.18 -43.65 -24.02
CA LEU A 270 -12.13 -44.49 -25.21
C LEU A 270 -13.53 -45.04 -25.57
N PHE A 271 -14.27 -45.52 -24.56
CA PHE A 271 -15.66 -45.96 -24.71
C PHE A 271 -16.56 -44.83 -25.23
N TYR A 272 -16.52 -43.66 -24.58
CA TYR A 272 -17.27 -42.48 -25.01
C TYR A 272 -17.01 -42.09 -26.47
N ARG A 273 -15.75 -42.12 -26.92
CA ARG A 273 -15.40 -41.79 -28.31
C ARG A 273 -15.84 -42.85 -29.31
N LEU A 274 -15.67 -44.15 -29.00
CA LEU A 274 -16.11 -45.24 -29.87
C LEU A 274 -17.64 -45.29 -30.00
N LYS A 275 -18.37 -45.03 -28.91
CA LYS A 275 -19.84 -44.90 -28.91
C LYS A 275 -20.31 -43.75 -29.81
N ASN A 276 -19.66 -42.59 -29.71
CA ASN A 276 -19.94 -41.44 -30.58
C ASN A 276 -19.58 -41.67 -32.06
N MET A 277 -18.77 -42.70 -32.36
CA MET A 277 -18.44 -43.15 -33.72
C MET A 277 -19.37 -44.28 -34.20
N SER A 278 -20.52 -44.49 -33.53
CA SER A 278 -21.52 -45.51 -33.88
C SER A 278 -21.00 -46.96 -33.89
N VAL A 279 -20.07 -47.29 -32.98
CA VAL A 279 -19.67 -48.68 -32.71
C VAL A 279 -20.64 -49.29 -31.70
N ASP A 280 -21.10 -50.52 -31.94
CA ASP A 280 -22.02 -51.23 -31.06
C ASP A 280 -21.42 -51.42 -29.66
N GLU A 281 -22.24 -51.18 -28.63
CA GLU A 281 -21.80 -51.22 -27.23
C GLU A 281 -21.21 -52.60 -26.86
N SER A 282 -21.79 -53.68 -27.38
CA SER A 282 -21.32 -55.06 -27.21
C SER A 282 -19.95 -55.32 -27.87
N GLU A 283 -19.67 -54.70 -29.03
CA GLU A 283 -18.35 -54.79 -29.68
C GLU A 283 -17.29 -54.08 -28.84
N ILE A 284 -17.62 -52.91 -28.27
CA ILE A 284 -16.70 -52.12 -27.46
C ILE A 284 -16.38 -52.86 -26.14
N THR A 285 -17.40 -53.40 -25.47
CA THR A 285 -17.21 -54.14 -24.22
C THR A 285 -16.37 -55.40 -24.43
N ASN A 286 -16.61 -56.15 -25.51
CA ASN A 286 -15.85 -57.36 -25.85
C ASN A 286 -14.40 -57.02 -26.23
N CYS A 287 -14.19 -55.90 -26.91
CA CYS A 287 -12.87 -55.41 -27.29
C CYS A 287 -12.01 -55.04 -26.07
N ILE A 288 -12.58 -54.28 -25.12
CA ILE A 288 -11.87 -53.86 -23.90
C ILE A 288 -11.60 -55.05 -22.98
N THR A 289 -12.59 -55.93 -22.78
CA THR A 289 -12.42 -57.15 -21.94
C THR A 289 -11.44 -58.15 -22.57
N GLY A 290 -11.46 -58.30 -23.91
CA GLY A 290 -10.48 -59.09 -24.65
C GLY A 290 -9.05 -58.54 -24.55
N ALA A 291 -8.88 -57.23 -24.55
CA ALA A 291 -7.58 -56.58 -24.40
C ALA A 291 -7.02 -56.65 -22.97
N LEU A 292 -7.89 -56.68 -21.94
CA LEU A 292 -7.52 -56.84 -20.53
C LEU A 292 -7.05 -58.25 -20.16
N GLY A 293 -7.24 -59.23 -21.06
CA GLY A 293 -6.68 -60.56 -20.92
C GLY A 293 -7.29 -61.37 -19.78
N GLY A 294 -8.57 -61.74 -19.91
CA GLY A 294 -9.16 -62.69 -18.97
C GLY A 294 -10.50 -63.26 -19.39
N LYS A 295 -10.51 -64.55 -19.76
CA LYS A 295 -11.61 -65.46 -19.43
C LYS A 295 -11.69 -65.51 -17.89
N SER A 296 -12.48 -64.65 -17.26
CA SER A 296 -12.73 -64.76 -15.81
C SER A 296 -14.13 -64.27 -15.47
N GLN A 297 -14.97 -65.25 -15.15
CA GLN A 297 -16.24 -65.09 -14.46
C GLN A 297 -16.05 -64.33 -13.13
N LYS A 298 -16.96 -63.38 -12.85
CA LYS A 298 -17.31 -62.80 -11.53
C LYS A 298 -16.62 -61.52 -11.00
N SER A 299 -15.85 -60.77 -11.80
CA SER A 299 -15.48 -59.38 -11.40
C SER A 299 -15.49 -58.39 -12.58
N THR A 300 -16.51 -58.45 -13.42
CA THR A 300 -16.87 -57.35 -14.31
C THR A 300 -17.38 -56.19 -13.45
N VAL A 301 -16.47 -55.31 -13.01
CA VAL A 301 -16.85 -53.93 -12.69
C VAL A 301 -17.61 -53.41 -13.91
N SER A 302 -18.88 -53.03 -13.74
CA SER A 302 -19.70 -52.59 -14.87
C SER A 302 -19.03 -51.36 -15.50
N LEU A 303 -18.95 -51.31 -16.83
CA LEU A 303 -18.42 -50.13 -17.53
C LEU A 303 -19.23 -48.87 -17.19
N GLN A 304 -20.50 -49.02 -16.85
CA GLN A 304 -21.36 -47.94 -16.34
C GLN A 304 -20.88 -47.42 -14.97
N ASP A 305 -20.40 -48.30 -14.08
CA ASP A 305 -19.84 -47.89 -12.78
C ASP A 305 -18.54 -47.10 -12.96
N LEU A 306 -17.72 -47.47 -13.95
CA LEU A 306 -16.47 -46.75 -14.25
C LEU A 306 -16.73 -45.35 -14.81
N ILE A 307 -17.75 -45.19 -15.65
CA ILE A 307 -18.17 -43.90 -16.19
C ILE A 307 -18.72 -43.02 -15.06
N HIS A 308 -19.62 -43.54 -14.22
CA HIS A 308 -20.14 -42.80 -13.08
C HIS A 308 -19.06 -42.38 -12.08
N GLN A 309 -18.07 -43.25 -11.82
CA GLN A 309 -16.93 -42.90 -10.97
C GLN A 309 -16.06 -41.80 -11.59
N GLU A 310 -15.90 -41.77 -12.91
CA GLU A 310 -15.19 -40.69 -13.60
C GLU A 310 -15.98 -39.37 -13.52
N GLU A 311 -17.29 -39.40 -13.80
CA GLU A 311 -18.15 -38.21 -13.71
C GLU A 311 -18.13 -37.60 -12.31
N GLN A 312 -18.21 -38.43 -11.26
CA GLN A 312 -18.09 -37.96 -9.87
C GLN A 312 -16.72 -37.33 -9.59
N PHE A 313 -15.66 -37.92 -10.12
CA PHE A 313 -14.31 -37.39 -9.96
C PHE A 313 -14.13 -36.04 -10.68
N GLU A 314 -14.63 -35.91 -11.91
CA GLU A 314 -14.60 -34.66 -12.67
C GLU A 314 -15.45 -33.57 -12.02
N ALA A 315 -16.64 -33.92 -11.51
CA ALA A 315 -17.50 -33.01 -10.76
C ALA A 315 -16.83 -32.52 -9.47
N SER A 316 -16.15 -33.40 -8.74
CA SER A 316 -15.39 -33.03 -7.53
C SER A 316 -14.22 -32.09 -7.86
N ALA A 317 -13.47 -32.38 -8.93
CA ALA A 317 -12.38 -31.53 -9.39
C ALA A 317 -12.89 -30.16 -9.85
N GLU A 318 -14.00 -30.12 -10.59
CA GLU A 318 -14.64 -28.88 -11.01
C GLU A 318 -15.10 -28.03 -9.81
N SER A 319 -15.79 -28.66 -8.86
CA SER A 319 -16.27 -27.99 -7.63
C SER A 319 -15.10 -27.38 -6.85
N THR A 320 -14.01 -28.12 -6.70
CA THR A 320 -12.81 -27.64 -6.00
C THR A 320 -12.20 -26.42 -6.71
N ILE A 321 -12.01 -26.47 -8.03
CA ILE A 321 -11.41 -25.36 -8.79
C ILE A 321 -12.33 -24.14 -8.80
N ARG A 322 -13.63 -24.35 -8.98
CA ARG A 322 -14.64 -23.28 -8.88
C ARG A 322 -14.54 -22.58 -7.53
N SER A 323 -14.45 -23.34 -6.44
CA SER A 323 -14.32 -22.82 -5.08
C SER A 323 -13.04 -22.03 -4.88
N LEU A 324 -11.91 -22.54 -5.38
CA LEU A 324 -10.62 -21.81 -5.35
C LEU A 324 -10.68 -20.49 -6.14
N VAL A 325 -11.33 -20.47 -7.31
CA VAL A 325 -11.51 -19.26 -8.12
C VAL A 325 -12.38 -18.23 -7.39
N ILE A 326 -13.51 -18.67 -6.84
CA ILE A 326 -14.42 -17.78 -6.10
C ILE A 326 -13.70 -17.22 -4.87
N SER A 327 -13.08 -18.07 -4.07
CA SER A 327 -12.32 -17.68 -2.89
C SER A 327 -11.17 -16.73 -3.21
N LEU A 328 -10.50 -16.90 -4.36
CA LEU A 328 -9.44 -15.99 -4.78
C LEU A 328 -9.98 -14.60 -5.14
N LYS A 329 -11.19 -14.51 -5.70
CA LYS A 329 -11.87 -13.23 -5.94
C LYS A 329 -12.28 -12.60 -4.61
N VAL A 330 -12.97 -13.34 -3.75
CA VAL A 330 -13.40 -12.88 -2.42
C VAL A 330 -12.23 -12.30 -1.63
N ILE A 331 -11.14 -13.05 -1.46
CA ILE A 331 -9.94 -12.58 -0.76
C ILE A 331 -9.31 -11.35 -1.41
N GLY A 332 -9.41 -11.23 -2.73
CA GLY A 332 -8.92 -10.09 -3.49
C GLY A 332 -9.76 -8.83 -3.39
N ASP A 333 -11.04 -8.96 -3.02
CA ASP A 333 -12.02 -7.88 -2.97
C ASP A 333 -12.27 -7.35 -1.53
N ILE A 334 -11.89 -8.12 -0.49
CA ILE A 334 -11.99 -7.69 0.92
C ILE A 334 -11.15 -6.43 1.19
N ASN A 335 -11.74 -5.45 1.88
CA ASN A 335 -11.03 -4.28 2.38
C ASN A 335 -10.25 -4.61 3.67
N TRP A 336 -9.07 -5.23 3.51
CA TRP A 336 -8.24 -5.64 4.63
C TRP A 336 -7.80 -4.49 5.55
N GLU A 337 -7.84 -3.23 5.10
CA GLU A 337 -7.52 -2.08 5.94
C GLU A 337 -8.57 -1.81 7.01
N GLU A 338 -9.84 -2.12 6.73
CA GLU A 338 -10.99 -1.98 7.63
C GLU A 338 -11.23 -3.24 8.45
N GLU A 339 -11.04 -4.42 7.86
CA GLU A 339 -11.37 -5.71 8.50
C GLU A 339 -10.29 -6.22 9.48
N LEU A 340 -9.00 -6.13 9.13
CA LEU A 340 -7.93 -6.63 10.02
C LEU A 340 -7.84 -5.94 11.39
N PRO A 341 -8.09 -4.62 11.53
CA PRO A 341 -8.15 -3.95 12.82
C PRO A 341 -9.16 -4.59 13.79
N GLN A 342 -10.28 -5.13 13.30
CA GLN A 342 -11.32 -5.73 14.14
C GLN A 342 -10.83 -7.00 14.86
N VAL A 343 -9.88 -7.72 14.26
CA VAL A 343 -9.29 -8.95 14.80
C VAL A 343 -7.90 -8.74 15.39
N SER A 344 -7.36 -7.52 15.35
CA SER A 344 -6.05 -7.17 15.88
C SER A 344 -6.12 -6.87 17.37
N LEU A 345 -5.46 -7.70 18.19
CA LEU A 345 -5.40 -7.47 19.65
C LEU A 345 -4.82 -6.09 20.01
N VAL A 346 -3.84 -5.62 19.24
CA VAL A 346 -3.23 -4.30 19.49
C VAL A 346 -4.23 -3.19 19.19
N ASP A 347 -4.98 -3.29 18.09
CA ASP A 347 -6.01 -2.30 17.75
C ASP A 347 -7.14 -2.30 18.77
N GLN A 348 -7.61 -3.47 19.20
CA GLN A 348 -8.62 -3.59 20.25
C GLN A 348 -8.19 -2.90 21.56
N ILE A 349 -6.91 -3.05 21.96
CA ILE A 349 -6.37 -2.38 23.14
C ILE A 349 -6.25 -0.87 22.91
N LEU A 350 -5.67 -0.44 21.79
CA LEU A 350 -5.48 0.98 21.50
C LEU A 350 -6.80 1.72 21.27
N SER A 351 -7.86 1.03 20.84
CA SER A 351 -9.22 1.60 20.74
C SER A 351 -9.83 1.94 22.08
N GLY A 352 -9.30 1.41 23.21
CA GLY A 352 -9.71 1.80 24.55
C GLY A 352 -9.21 3.19 25.00
N ASP A 353 -8.65 3.97 24.06
CA ASP A 353 -8.12 5.32 24.25
C ASP A 353 -9.12 6.24 24.96
N PRO A 354 -8.78 6.83 26.12
CA PRO A 354 -9.70 7.68 26.89
C PRO A 354 -10.19 8.92 26.14
N GLY A 355 -9.39 9.44 25.21
CA GLY A 355 -9.77 10.56 24.37
C GLY A 355 -10.61 10.19 23.14
N GLU A 356 -10.89 8.90 22.91
CA GLU A 356 -11.58 8.37 21.72
C GLU A 356 -10.99 8.84 20.37
N VAL A 357 -9.71 9.24 20.39
CA VAL A 357 -9.03 9.77 19.22
C VAL A 357 -8.61 8.60 18.33
N TYR A 358 -8.02 7.54 18.92
CA TYR A 358 -7.48 6.42 18.16
C TYR A 358 -8.47 5.77 17.17
N PRO A 359 -9.73 5.45 17.57
CA PRO A 359 -10.71 4.86 16.66
C PRO A 359 -11.06 5.78 15.49
N ARG A 360 -11.06 7.09 15.70
CA ARG A 360 -11.40 8.13 14.72
C ARG A 360 -10.22 8.58 13.84
N MET A 361 -9.03 7.98 14.01
CA MET A 361 -7.87 8.29 13.16
C MET A 361 -7.94 7.57 11.82
N ASN A 362 -7.29 8.14 10.80
CA ASN A 362 -7.18 7.50 9.50
C ASN A 362 -6.28 6.25 9.55
N ASN A 363 -6.43 5.36 8.58
CA ASN A 363 -5.69 4.09 8.52
C ASN A 363 -4.17 4.29 8.48
N GLN A 364 -3.70 5.34 7.81
CA GLN A 364 -2.27 5.66 7.76
C GLN A 364 -1.71 5.97 9.16
N THR A 365 -2.41 6.78 9.95
CA THR A 365 -2.00 7.15 11.32
C THR A 365 -2.05 5.95 12.26
N LYS A 366 -3.12 5.15 12.21
CA LYS A 366 -3.22 3.88 12.95
C LYS A 366 -2.06 2.94 12.58
N GLY A 367 -1.74 2.81 11.29
CA GLY A 367 -0.59 2.05 10.78
C GLY A 367 0.76 2.53 11.34
N LEU A 368 0.97 3.84 11.47
CA LEU A 368 2.17 4.40 12.09
C LEU A 368 2.29 3.98 13.55
N TYR A 369 1.20 4.07 14.33
CA TYR A 369 1.18 3.68 15.74
C TYR A 369 1.46 2.19 15.91
N ARG A 370 0.79 1.33 15.12
CA ARG A 370 1.09 -0.11 15.04
C ARG A 370 2.58 -0.36 14.77
N SER A 371 3.17 0.36 13.81
CA SER A 371 4.60 0.22 13.49
C SER A 371 5.53 0.61 14.64
N ILE A 372 5.12 1.58 15.47
CA ILE A 372 5.88 2.01 16.64
C ILE A 372 5.81 0.93 17.72
N VAL A 373 4.61 0.40 18.00
CA VAL A 373 4.41 -0.72 18.93
C VAL A 373 5.26 -1.92 18.51
N GLU A 374 5.22 -2.32 17.24
CA GLU A 374 6.01 -3.41 16.68
C GLU A 374 7.53 -3.21 16.87
N LYS A 375 8.03 -1.98 16.62
CA LYS A 375 9.45 -1.64 16.81
C LYS A 375 9.87 -1.70 18.28
N LEU A 376 9.02 -1.22 19.19
CA LEU A 376 9.27 -1.27 20.63
C LEU A 376 9.23 -2.72 21.14
N ALA A 377 8.27 -3.51 20.70
CA ALA A 377 8.14 -4.94 21.02
C ALA A 377 9.40 -5.70 20.67
N ARG A 378 9.91 -5.48 19.45
CA ARG A 378 11.17 -6.09 19.00
C ARG A 378 12.39 -5.59 19.77
N ARG A 379 12.50 -4.28 20.03
CA ARG A 379 13.65 -3.69 20.71
C ARG A 379 13.78 -4.20 22.14
N PHE A 380 12.66 -4.31 22.86
CA PHE A 380 12.63 -4.71 24.26
C PHE A 380 12.32 -6.20 24.49
N ARG A 381 11.98 -6.95 23.42
CA ARG A 381 11.56 -8.37 23.48
C ARG A 381 10.33 -8.60 24.37
N ILE A 382 9.37 -7.69 24.26
CA ILE A 382 8.10 -7.71 25.00
C ILE A 382 6.96 -7.95 23.98
N PRO A 383 5.90 -8.71 24.32
CA PRO A 383 4.74 -8.88 23.46
C PRO A 383 4.11 -7.54 23.04
N GLU A 384 3.63 -7.47 21.79
CA GLU A 384 3.02 -6.25 21.23
C GLU A 384 1.77 -5.81 22.02
N SER A 385 0.95 -6.77 22.46
CA SER A 385 -0.22 -6.52 23.31
C SER A 385 0.14 -5.91 24.66
N GLU A 386 1.25 -6.33 25.29
CA GLU A 386 1.69 -5.77 26.57
C GLU A 386 2.16 -4.31 26.43
N ILE A 387 2.81 -3.97 25.31
CA ILE A 387 3.20 -2.58 25.03
C ILE A 387 1.97 -1.72 24.79
N ALA A 388 1.00 -2.21 24.01
CA ALA A 388 -0.26 -1.52 23.79
C ALA A 388 -1.00 -1.29 25.12
N ALA A 389 -1.06 -2.29 26.00
CA ALA A 389 -1.70 -2.19 27.30
C ALA A 389 -1.01 -1.17 28.22
N LYS A 390 0.33 -1.11 28.21
CA LYS A 390 1.09 -0.09 28.97
C LYS A 390 0.85 1.32 28.45
N VAL A 391 0.83 1.49 27.13
CA VAL A 391 0.51 2.78 26.50
C VAL A 391 -0.89 3.23 26.89
N LEU A 392 -1.86 2.32 26.85
CA LEU A 392 -3.22 2.60 27.27
C LEU A 392 -3.30 2.96 28.76
N ALA A 393 -2.59 2.24 29.63
CA ALA A 393 -2.54 2.55 31.06
C ALA A 393 -2.00 3.96 31.32
N PHE A 394 -0.94 4.38 30.62
CA PHE A 394 -0.43 5.74 30.74
C PHE A 394 -1.40 6.81 30.23
N ALA A 395 -2.20 6.49 29.21
CA ALA A 395 -3.24 7.39 28.72
C ALA A 395 -4.43 7.49 29.70
N ARG A 396 -4.77 6.40 30.41
CA ARG A 396 -5.86 6.37 31.41
C ARG A 396 -5.52 7.11 32.68
N ASP A 397 -4.30 6.92 33.18
CA ASP A 397 -3.78 7.59 34.38
C ASP A 397 -2.60 8.50 33.99
N PRO A 398 -2.86 9.69 33.44
CA PRO A 398 -1.81 10.69 33.20
C PRO A 398 -1.13 11.06 34.52
N LEU A 399 0.18 11.37 34.47
CA LEU A 399 0.88 11.97 35.60
C LEU A 399 0.16 13.27 36.01
N GLU A 400 0.06 13.56 37.32
CA GLU A 400 -0.76 14.65 37.90
C GLU A 400 -0.51 16.06 37.28
N LYS A 401 0.61 16.26 36.60
CA LYS A 401 0.88 17.40 35.70
C LYS A 401 1.67 16.93 34.47
N PRO A 402 1.01 16.62 33.35
CA PRO A 402 1.73 16.27 32.13
C PRO A 402 2.30 17.54 31.49
N ASP A 403 3.61 17.58 31.27
CA ASP A 403 4.28 18.71 30.58
C ASP A 403 3.93 18.81 29.08
N PHE A 404 3.21 17.83 28.53
CA PHE A 404 2.96 17.64 27.10
C PHE A 404 1.46 17.49 26.77
N PRO A 405 1.04 17.85 25.54
CA PRO A 405 -0.38 17.91 25.17
C PRO A 405 -1.03 16.52 25.09
N ALA A 406 -2.36 16.51 25.26
CA ALA A 406 -3.23 15.34 25.09
C ALA A 406 -2.69 14.10 25.83
N ALA A 407 -2.33 14.25 27.11
CA ALA A 407 -1.81 13.14 27.92
C ALA A 407 -2.85 12.01 28.12
N ASN A 408 -4.12 12.27 27.87
CA ASN A 408 -5.19 11.28 27.83
C ASN A 408 -5.26 10.50 26.51
N HIS A 409 -4.32 10.71 25.58
CA HIS A 409 -4.28 10.04 24.28
C HIS A 409 -3.09 9.09 24.14
N VAL A 410 -3.34 7.86 23.65
CA VAL A 410 -2.29 6.85 23.38
C VAL A 410 -1.18 7.34 22.45
N GLY A 411 -1.50 8.18 21.46
CA GLY A 411 -0.52 8.70 20.49
C GLY A 411 0.55 9.59 21.12
N SER A 412 0.23 10.26 22.24
CA SER A 412 1.16 11.10 22.98
C SER A 412 2.32 10.29 23.56
N TYR A 413 2.10 9.02 23.89
CA TYR A 413 3.12 8.09 24.39
C TYR A 413 3.80 7.27 23.28
N LEU A 414 3.22 7.18 22.08
CA LEU A 414 3.84 6.47 20.94
C LEU A 414 4.69 7.40 20.07
N SER A 415 4.12 8.54 19.68
CA SER A 415 4.70 9.49 18.74
C SER A 415 5.07 10.83 19.39
N GLY A 416 4.32 11.25 20.42
CA GLY A 416 4.53 12.51 21.14
C GLY A 416 5.65 12.47 22.18
N GLU A 417 5.68 13.49 23.04
CA GLU A 417 6.74 13.67 24.06
C GLU A 417 6.69 12.63 25.18
N GLY A 418 5.49 12.07 25.44
CA GLY A 418 5.23 10.99 26.39
C GLY A 418 6.01 9.70 26.10
N LYS A 419 6.52 9.55 24.87
CA LYS A 419 7.35 8.41 24.45
C LYS A 419 8.57 8.16 25.32
N ARG A 420 9.15 9.22 25.89
CA ARG A 420 10.31 9.12 26.79
C ARG A 420 9.97 8.33 28.05
N TRP A 421 8.80 8.59 28.62
CA TRP A 421 8.29 7.90 29.81
C TRP A 421 8.04 6.42 29.53
N LEU A 422 7.38 6.12 28.41
CA LEU A 422 7.18 4.75 27.95
C LEU A 422 8.52 4.01 27.83
N ILE A 423 9.49 4.59 27.12
CA ILE A 423 10.82 3.98 26.94
C ILE A 423 11.54 3.82 28.29
N GLY A 424 11.46 4.80 29.20
CA GLY A 424 12.03 4.72 30.54
C GLY A 424 11.47 3.57 31.36
N CYS A 425 10.14 3.40 31.34
CA CYS A 425 9.45 2.29 32.01
C CYS A 425 9.87 0.92 31.43
N LEU A 426 9.90 0.80 30.10
CA LEU A 426 10.31 -0.42 29.42
C LEU A 426 11.78 -0.78 29.70
N LYS A 427 12.66 0.22 29.84
CA LYS A 427 14.07 0.03 30.19
C LYS A 427 14.25 -0.50 31.61
N ARG A 428 13.54 0.06 32.61
CA ARG A 428 13.66 -0.35 34.03
C ARG A 428 13.31 -1.82 34.26
N ARG A 429 12.33 -2.35 33.52
CA ARG A 429 11.92 -3.77 33.59
C ARG A 429 12.95 -4.75 33.02
N HIS A 430 13.87 -4.29 32.15
CA HIS A 430 14.83 -5.13 31.43
C HIS A 430 16.31 -4.84 31.74
N ALA A 431 16.60 -4.05 32.78
CA ALA A 431 17.96 -3.72 33.17
C ALA A 431 18.70 -4.95 33.76
N LYS A 432 19.28 -5.79 32.90
CA LYS A 432 20.35 -6.77 33.26
C LYS A 432 21.73 -6.39 32.70
N LYS A 433 21.88 -5.24 32.04
CA LYS A 433 23.18 -4.62 31.70
C LYS A 433 23.09 -3.11 31.88
N PRO A 434 24.12 -2.44 32.45
CA PRO A 434 24.23 -1.01 32.34
C PRO A 434 24.56 -0.69 30.88
N LEU A 435 23.79 0.21 30.27
CA LEU A 435 24.06 0.72 28.93
C LEU A 435 24.06 2.25 29.01
N PRO A 436 24.84 2.89 28.14
CA PRO A 436 25.38 4.22 28.36
C PRO A 436 24.27 5.25 28.48
N ALA A 437 24.51 6.24 29.34
CA ALA A 437 23.65 7.38 29.55
C ALA A 437 23.22 7.97 28.21
N GLU A 438 21.94 7.80 27.84
CA GLU A 438 21.35 8.65 26.82
C GLU A 438 21.38 10.08 27.35
N ALA A 439 22.01 10.97 26.58
CA ALA A 439 22.38 12.32 26.96
C ALA A 439 21.20 13.15 27.52
N PRO A 440 21.45 14.03 28.51
CA PRO A 440 20.43 14.88 29.11
C PRO A 440 19.81 15.83 28.08
N GLU A 441 18.57 16.24 28.34
CA GLU A 441 17.68 16.97 27.44
C GLU A 441 18.23 18.30 26.88
N ARG A 442 19.35 18.82 27.39
CA ARG A 442 20.11 19.92 26.76
C ARG A 442 20.53 19.61 25.31
N CYS A 443 20.67 18.33 24.95
CA CYS A 443 20.99 17.95 23.59
C CYS A 443 19.82 18.16 22.60
N ARG A 444 18.54 18.13 22.99
CA ARG A 444 17.44 18.19 21.99
C ARG A 444 17.32 19.56 21.31
N ILE A 445 17.66 20.65 22.01
CA ILE A 445 17.69 22.01 21.43
C ILE A 445 18.90 22.18 20.50
N GLN A 446 20.06 21.63 20.88
CA GLN A 446 21.29 21.70 20.09
C GLN A 446 21.21 20.80 18.84
N TRP A 447 20.51 19.66 18.93
CA TRP A 447 20.32 18.70 17.83
C TRP A 447 19.25 19.11 16.80
N ARG A 448 18.40 20.11 17.07
CA ARG A 448 17.58 20.74 16.01
C ARG A 448 18.42 21.60 15.06
N LYS A 449 19.55 22.14 15.53
CA LYS A 449 20.47 22.96 14.72
C LYS A 449 21.53 22.12 14.00
N ILE A 450 21.89 20.94 14.52
CA ILE A 450 22.89 20.05 13.90
C ILE A 450 22.56 19.71 12.43
N PRO A 451 21.31 19.36 12.04
CA PRO A 451 20.99 19.08 10.63
C PRO A 451 21.15 20.29 9.73
N ILE A 452 20.81 21.49 10.23
CA ILE A 452 20.93 22.75 9.48
C ILE A 452 22.41 23.10 9.30
N VAL A 453 23.19 23.02 10.37
CA VAL A 453 24.63 23.26 10.34
C VAL A 453 25.32 22.25 9.43
N LEU A 454 25.01 20.95 9.54
CA LEU A 454 25.54 19.90 8.67
C LEU A 454 25.18 20.10 7.21
N TYR A 455 23.95 20.56 6.92
CA TYR A 455 23.49 20.83 5.56
C TYR A 455 24.29 21.97 4.93
N TYR A 456 24.35 23.14 5.58
CA TYR A 456 25.10 24.28 5.06
C TYR A 456 26.61 24.05 5.06
N SER A 457 27.17 23.39 6.10
CA SER A 457 28.59 23.01 6.11
C SER A 457 28.90 21.99 5.02
N GLY A 458 27.97 21.08 4.73
CA GLY A 458 28.08 20.13 3.63
C GLY A 458 28.14 20.83 2.27
N ILE A 459 27.29 21.84 2.04
CA ILE A 459 27.33 22.65 0.82
C ILE A 459 28.69 23.35 0.70
N VAL A 460 29.11 24.06 1.74
CA VAL A 460 30.39 24.80 1.74
C VAL A 460 31.58 23.85 1.50
N ALA A 461 31.61 22.70 2.18
CA ALA A 461 32.67 21.71 2.02
C ALA A 461 32.69 21.10 0.61
N CYS A 462 31.52 20.74 0.05
CA CYS A 462 31.41 20.25 -1.32
C CYS A 462 31.86 21.31 -2.33
N THR A 463 31.48 22.58 -2.15
CA THR A 463 31.91 23.66 -3.04
C THR A 463 33.42 23.87 -3.02
N ALA A 464 34.00 23.90 -1.82
CA ALA A 464 35.43 24.05 -1.63
C ALA A 464 36.18 22.86 -2.23
N GLY A 465 35.68 21.64 -2.05
CA GLY A 465 36.24 20.42 -2.64
C GLY A 465 36.23 20.43 -4.17
N LEU A 466 35.12 20.84 -4.79
CA LEU A 466 35.02 20.94 -6.25
C LEU A 466 35.97 21.99 -6.83
N ILE A 467 36.01 23.18 -6.22
CA ILE A 467 36.93 24.25 -6.64
C ILE A 467 38.38 23.78 -6.46
N LEU A 468 38.70 23.12 -5.34
CA LEU A 468 40.04 22.57 -5.08
C LEU A 468 40.45 21.53 -6.13
N ILE A 469 39.55 20.62 -6.52
CA ILE A 469 39.82 19.63 -7.57
C ILE A 469 40.15 20.32 -8.89
N VAL A 470 39.36 21.31 -9.30
CA VAL A 470 39.61 22.07 -10.54
C VAL A 470 40.94 22.81 -10.48
N LEU A 471 41.26 23.43 -9.33
CA LEU A 471 42.53 24.13 -9.14
C LEU A 471 43.73 23.19 -9.16
N LEU A 472 43.63 21.99 -8.59
CA LEU A 472 44.69 20.98 -8.62
C LEU A 472 44.93 20.45 -10.04
N LEU A 473 43.86 20.21 -10.82
CA LEU A 473 43.95 19.81 -12.23
C LEU A 473 44.53 20.94 -13.12
N ALA A 474 44.18 22.20 -12.84
CA ALA A 474 44.72 23.34 -13.56
C ALA A 474 46.20 23.60 -13.22
N ARG A 475 46.66 23.20 -12.03
CA ARG A 475 48.05 23.38 -11.56
C ARG A 475 49.02 22.35 -12.15
N SER A 476 48.54 21.21 -12.64
CA SER A 476 49.38 20.26 -13.41
C SER A 476 49.77 20.78 -14.79
N ASP A 477 49.20 21.90 -15.24
CA ASP A 477 49.52 22.55 -16.49
C ASP A 477 50.68 23.56 -16.28
N SER A 478 51.73 23.48 -17.08
CA SER A 478 52.97 24.28 -16.92
C SER A 478 52.79 25.78 -17.20
N ALA A 479 51.60 26.21 -17.64
CA ALA A 479 51.25 27.60 -17.95
C ALA A 479 50.35 28.28 -16.88
N ALA A 480 50.19 27.68 -15.70
CA ALA A 480 49.31 28.19 -14.65
C ALA A 480 49.93 29.35 -13.86
N THR A 481 49.51 30.59 -14.14
CA THR A 481 49.80 31.77 -13.30
C THR A 481 48.76 31.95 -12.20
N ALA A 482 49.16 32.54 -11.06
CA ALA A 482 48.27 32.75 -9.91
C ALA A 482 46.99 33.53 -10.27
N GLY A 483 47.09 34.54 -11.14
CA GLY A 483 45.93 35.32 -11.60
C GLY A 483 44.91 34.48 -12.40
N ARG A 484 45.38 33.54 -13.24
CA ARG A 484 44.49 32.63 -14.00
C ARG A 484 43.77 31.64 -13.08
N LEU A 485 44.44 31.13 -12.05
CA LEU A 485 43.84 30.24 -11.05
C LEU A 485 42.75 30.95 -10.23
N ILE A 486 42.98 32.22 -9.84
CA ILE A 486 41.97 33.03 -9.14
C ILE A 486 40.76 33.29 -10.03
N ALA A 487 40.97 33.66 -11.30
CA ALA A 487 39.89 33.87 -12.26
C ALA A 487 39.08 32.59 -12.50
N LEU A 488 39.75 31.43 -12.62
CA LEU A 488 39.11 30.13 -12.79
C LEU A 488 38.30 29.72 -11.55
N ALA A 489 38.82 29.94 -10.34
CA ALA A 489 38.09 29.69 -9.09
C ALA A 489 36.83 30.57 -8.99
N GLY A 490 36.94 31.85 -9.36
CA GLY A 490 35.81 32.76 -9.41
C GLY A 490 34.74 32.32 -10.41
N LEU A 491 35.14 31.91 -11.62
CA LEU A 491 34.23 31.40 -12.65
C LEU A 491 33.55 30.09 -12.22
N MET A 492 34.26 29.22 -11.51
CA MET A 492 33.75 27.94 -11.02
C MET A 492 32.83 28.06 -9.80
N LEU A 493 32.77 29.22 -9.14
CA LEU A 493 31.98 29.37 -7.92
C LEU A 493 30.48 29.07 -8.16
N ILE A 494 29.90 29.67 -9.21
CA ILE A 494 28.47 29.49 -9.55
C ILE A 494 28.13 28.01 -9.87
N PRO A 495 28.83 27.33 -10.81
CA PRO A 495 28.55 25.93 -11.11
C PRO A 495 28.91 24.98 -9.95
N ALA A 496 29.95 25.27 -9.16
CA ALA A 496 30.29 24.44 -7.99
C ALA A 496 29.23 24.53 -6.90
N VAL A 497 28.69 25.73 -6.62
CA VAL A 497 27.61 25.95 -5.65
C VAL A 497 26.34 25.22 -6.08
N SER A 498 25.91 25.37 -7.33
CA SER A 498 24.70 24.71 -7.82
C SER A 498 24.81 23.18 -7.77
N LEU A 499 25.95 22.60 -8.17
CA LEU A 499 26.19 21.17 -8.08
C LEU A 499 26.23 20.67 -6.63
N SER A 500 26.86 21.43 -5.74
CA SER A 500 26.97 21.08 -4.32
C SER A 500 25.62 21.09 -3.62
N ILE A 501 24.78 22.11 -3.88
CA ILE A 501 23.41 22.15 -3.37
C ILE A 501 22.66 20.89 -3.79
N ARG A 502 22.72 20.52 -5.07
CA ARG A 502 22.01 19.33 -5.58
C ARG A 502 22.52 18.04 -4.95
N LEU A 503 23.83 17.83 -4.87
CA LEU A 503 24.43 16.63 -4.26
C LEU A 503 24.06 16.51 -2.78
N VAL A 504 24.20 17.59 -2.01
CA VAL A 504 23.86 17.60 -0.59
C VAL A 504 22.35 17.40 -0.40
N GLN A 505 21.51 17.96 -1.28
CA GLN A 505 20.06 17.76 -1.26
C GLN A 505 19.66 16.31 -1.56
N ASP A 506 20.29 15.66 -2.54
CA ASP A 506 20.05 14.25 -2.86
C ASP A 506 20.49 13.32 -1.72
N VAL A 507 21.66 13.57 -1.12
CA VAL A 507 22.14 12.80 0.05
C VAL A 507 21.25 13.03 1.27
N SER A 508 20.88 14.28 1.53
CA SER A 508 20.03 14.62 2.68
C SER A 508 18.62 14.06 2.55
N SER A 509 18.01 14.09 1.36
CA SER A 509 16.69 13.49 1.11
C SER A 509 16.70 11.96 1.28
N TYR A 510 17.83 11.30 1.04
CA TYR A 510 17.99 9.86 1.31
C TYR A 510 18.17 9.55 2.81
N LEU A 511 18.90 10.39 3.54
CA LEU A 511 19.19 10.19 4.97
C LEU A 511 18.01 10.59 5.87
N ILE A 512 17.36 11.70 5.55
CA ILE A 512 16.27 12.28 6.32
C ILE A 512 14.96 11.74 5.75
N LYS A 513 14.43 10.69 6.38
CA LYS A 513 13.14 10.14 6.00
C LYS A 513 12.01 11.13 6.33
N PRO A 514 11.11 11.43 5.40
CA PRO A 514 9.95 12.25 5.67
C PRO A 514 9.11 11.60 6.78
N ARG A 515 8.62 12.42 7.71
CA ARG A 515 7.65 11.97 8.72
C ARG A 515 6.27 12.07 8.11
N ALA A 516 5.57 10.94 8.09
CA ALA A 516 4.15 10.96 7.76
C ALA A 516 3.41 11.80 8.81
N GLN A 517 2.51 12.66 8.34
CA GLN A 517 1.67 13.49 9.20
C GLN A 517 0.57 12.64 9.83
N LEU A 518 0.25 12.93 11.08
CA LEU A 518 -0.84 12.28 11.81
C LEU A 518 -2.14 12.99 11.45
N ALA A 519 -3.22 12.23 11.25
CA ALA A 519 -4.50 12.77 10.81
C ALA A 519 -5.68 11.96 11.36
N MET A 520 -6.78 12.68 11.63
CA MET A 520 -8.10 12.11 11.86
C MET A 520 -8.70 11.60 10.55
N ASP A 521 -9.65 10.67 10.65
CA ASP A 521 -10.46 10.20 9.52
C ASP A 521 -11.76 11.00 9.46
N PHE A 522 -11.89 11.84 8.44
CA PHE A 522 -13.09 12.66 8.17
C PHE A 522 -13.63 12.39 6.77
N LEU A 523 -13.38 11.21 6.19
CA LEU A 523 -13.92 10.85 4.88
C LEU A 523 -15.46 10.81 4.90
N ASP A 524 -16.04 10.24 5.95
CA ASP A 524 -17.50 10.12 6.12
C ASP A 524 -18.19 11.43 6.54
N GLY A 525 -17.43 12.41 7.05
CA GLY A 525 -18.00 13.64 7.59
C GLY A 525 -17.01 14.48 8.40
N ILE A 526 -17.00 15.79 8.19
CA ILE A 526 -16.32 16.74 9.06
C ILE A 526 -17.20 17.02 10.30
N PRO A 527 -16.70 16.84 11.54
CA PRO A 527 -17.46 17.16 12.76
C PRO A 527 -17.75 18.66 12.93
N ASP A 528 -18.76 18.99 13.72
CA ASP A 528 -19.14 20.39 14.02
C ASP A 528 -17.99 21.21 14.63
N ASP A 529 -17.19 20.62 15.51
CA ASP A 529 -16.02 21.26 16.13
C ASP A 529 -14.89 21.57 15.13
N CYS A 530 -14.98 21.02 13.92
CA CYS A 530 -13.98 21.15 12.86
C CYS A 530 -14.57 21.78 11.59
N ARG A 531 -15.70 22.50 11.71
CA ARG A 531 -16.29 23.26 10.59
C ARG A 531 -15.23 24.05 9.86
N THR A 532 -15.24 23.91 8.54
CA THR A 532 -14.16 24.41 7.69
C THR A 532 -14.75 25.21 6.54
N MET A 533 -14.06 26.28 6.17
CA MET A 533 -14.45 27.10 5.04
C MET A 533 -13.34 27.14 3.98
N VAL A 534 -13.69 26.75 2.77
CA VAL A 534 -12.85 26.88 1.59
C VAL A 534 -13.05 28.27 1.01
N VAL A 535 -12.00 29.08 1.00
CA VAL A 535 -12.06 30.47 0.53
C VAL A 535 -11.26 30.63 -0.76
N MET A 536 -11.82 31.37 -1.71
CA MET A 536 -11.14 31.72 -2.95
C MET A 536 -10.98 33.25 -3.04
N PRO A 537 -9.83 33.81 -2.61
CA PRO A 537 -9.53 35.24 -2.77
C PRO A 537 -9.32 35.61 -4.24
N VAL A 538 -10.27 36.36 -4.81
CA VAL A 538 -10.26 36.77 -6.23
C VAL A 538 -10.45 38.27 -6.41
N ILE A 539 -9.93 38.80 -7.53
CA ILE A 539 -10.24 40.16 -7.97
C ILE A 539 -11.23 40.03 -9.13
N ILE A 540 -12.41 40.62 -8.97
CA ILE A 540 -13.48 40.58 -9.97
C ILE A 540 -13.43 41.82 -10.86
N ASN A 541 -13.56 41.62 -12.18
CA ASN A 541 -13.48 42.69 -13.16
C ASN A 541 -14.56 42.64 -14.25
N SER A 542 -15.28 41.53 -14.36
CA SER A 542 -16.29 41.29 -15.38
C SER A 542 -17.26 40.21 -14.91
N GLU A 543 -18.49 40.24 -15.41
CA GLU A 543 -19.48 39.21 -15.09
C GLU A 543 -19.08 37.82 -15.58
N ALA A 544 -18.38 37.73 -16.72
CA ALA A 544 -17.90 36.46 -17.25
C ALA A 544 -16.88 35.81 -16.30
N GLN A 545 -15.98 36.62 -15.72
CA GLN A 545 -15.01 36.15 -14.74
C GLN A 545 -15.69 35.71 -13.44
N VAL A 546 -16.71 36.46 -12.98
CA VAL A 546 -17.53 36.08 -11.83
C VAL A 546 -18.19 34.71 -12.05
N ARG A 547 -18.77 34.48 -13.24
CA ARG A 547 -19.37 33.19 -13.59
C ARG A 547 -18.34 32.05 -13.57
N ASP A 548 -17.16 32.25 -14.14
CA ASP A 548 -16.08 31.23 -14.10
C ASP A 548 -15.66 30.90 -12.66
N TYR A 549 -15.54 31.90 -11.79
CA TYR A 549 -15.21 31.68 -10.37
C TYR A 549 -16.28 30.91 -9.61
N VAL A 550 -17.57 31.21 -9.85
CA VAL A 550 -18.67 30.47 -9.23
C VAL A 550 -18.72 29.03 -9.75
N ASP A 551 -18.48 28.81 -11.05
CA ASP A 551 -18.40 27.47 -11.63
C ASP A 551 -17.20 26.67 -11.06
N ARG A 552 -16.08 27.32 -10.77
CA ARG A 552 -14.93 26.70 -10.06
C ARG A 552 -15.28 26.34 -8.62
N LEU A 553 -15.96 27.22 -7.88
CA LEU A 553 -16.47 26.90 -6.54
C LEU A 553 -17.40 25.68 -6.57
N GLU A 554 -18.28 25.58 -7.57
CA GLU A 554 -19.12 24.40 -7.77
C GLU A 554 -18.26 23.15 -7.98
N LYS A 555 -17.24 23.18 -8.84
CA LYS A 555 -16.33 22.04 -9.06
C LYS A 555 -15.64 21.60 -7.77
N HIS A 556 -15.16 22.54 -6.94
CA HIS A 556 -14.54 22.21 -5.66
C HIS A 556 -15.52 21.56 -4.69
N TYR A 557 -16.77 22.05 -4.65
CA TYR A 557 -17.84 21.42 -3.89
C TYR A 557 -18.14 20.01 -4.38
N LEU A 558 -18.28 19.81 -5.70
CA LEU A 558 -18.55 18.50 -6.29
C LEU A 558 -17.44 17.49 -5.97
N ALA A 559 -16.18 17.93 -5.93
CA ALA A 559 -15.04 17.10 -5.57
C ALA A 559 -14.97 16.81 -4.06
N ASN A 560 -15.46 17.70 -3.21
CA ASN A 560 -15.35 17.62 -1.74
C ASN A 560 -16.72 17.88 -1.09
N ARG A 561 -17.68 16.98 -1.28
CA ARG A 561 -19.01 17.11 -0.69
C ARG A 561 -18.98 16.65 0.76
N GLN A 562 -19.18 17.59 1.69
CA GLN A 562 -19.14 17.35 3.12
C GLN A 562 -20.17 18.25 3.82
N GLU A 563 -20.76 17.80 4.93
CA GLU A 563 -21.83 18.53 5.61
C GLU A 563 -21.35 19.85 6.22
N ASN A 564 -20.22 19.82 6.92
CA ASN A 564 -19.61 20.96 7.63
C ASN A 564 -18.48 21.64 6.83
N LEU A 565 -18.56 21.58 5.50
CA LEU A 565 -17.65 22.27 4.59
C LEU A 565 -18.39 23.36 3.82
N TYR A 566 -17.92 24.59 3.96
CA TYR A 566 -18.49 25.78 3.33
C TYR A 566 -17.55 26.33 2.27
N PHE A 567 -18.08 27.07 1.30
CA PHE A 567 -17.34 27.60 0.17
C PHE A 567 -17.63 29.09 0.03
N ALA A 568 -16.59 29.92 0.04
CA ALA A 568 -16.72 31.37 0.02
C ALA A 568 -15.86 32.01 -1.06
N LEU A 569 -16.47 32.93 -1.82
CA LEU A 569 -15.76 33.83 -2.71
C LEU A 569 -15.38 35.10 -1.94
N LEU A 570 -14.08 35.41 -1.85
CA LEU A 570 -13.57 36.63 -1.22
C LEU A 570 -13.16 37.62 -2.30
N CYS A 571 -14.07 38.52 -2.64
CA CYS A 571 -13.94 39.46 -3.75
C CYS A 571 -13.25 40.77 -3.33
N ASP A 572 -12.29 41.21 -4.13
CA ASP A 572 -11.91 42.61 -4.22
C ASP A 572 -12.26 43.13 -5.62
N PHE A 573 -12.39 44.44 -5.74
CA PHE A 573 -12.48 45.10 -7.03
C PHE A 573 -11.11 45.56 -7.53
N LYS A 574 -11.03 45.93 -8.82
CA LYS A 574 -9.84 46.60 -9.37
C LYS A 574 -9.58 47.94 -8.67
N ASP A 575 -8.32 48.32 -8.64
CA ASP A 575 -7.86 49.62 -8.14
C ASP A 575 -8.57 50.76 -8.91
N ALA A 576 -8.99 51.80 -8.18
CA ALA A 576 -9.85 52.86 -8.70
C ALA A 576 -9.47 54.24 -8.14
N PRO A 577 -9.83 55.35 -8.83
CA PRO A 577 -9.64 56.70 -8.31
C PRO A 577 -10.65 57.07 -7.20
N GLU A 578 -11.73 56.30 -7.04
CA GLU A 578 -12.78 56.50 -6.04
C GLU A 578 -13.02 55.22 -5.24
N GLN A 579 -13.60 55.37 -4.04
CA GLN A 579 -13.86 54.24 -3.14
C GLN A 579 -14.84 53.22 -3.74
N SER A 580 -15.91 53.69 -4.37
CA SER A 580 -16.96 52.88 -5.01
C SER A 580 -17.27 53.42 -6.40
N LEU A 581 -17.34 52.54 -7.41
CA LEU A 581 -17.73 52.88 -8.77
C LEU A 581 -19.10 52.28 -9.09
N PRO A 582 -19.91 52.93 -9.95
CA PRO A 582 -21.20 52.36 -10.38
C PRO A 582 -21.08 50.96 -11.02
N ALA A 583 -19.96 50.69 -11.69
CA ALA A 583 -19.68 49.39 -12.29
C ALA A 583 -19.51 48.26 -11.24
N ASP A 584 -19.10 48.59 -10.02
CA ASP A 584 -18.94 47.60 -8.95
C ASP A 584 -20.29 46.98 -8.57
N GLN A 585 -21.37 47.79 -8.57
CA GLN A 585 -22.71 47.32 -8.24
C GLN A 585 -23.21 46.24 -9.20
N ILE A 586 -22.88 46.36 -10.49
CA ILE A 586 -23.20 45.37 -11.53
C ILE A 586 -22.49 44.05 -11.22
N LEU A 587 -21.22 44.12 -10.84
CA LEU A 587 -20.43 42.93 -10.49
C LEU A 587 -20.93 42.27 -9.19
N ILE A 588 -21.34 43.07 -8.20
CA ILE A 588 -21.92 42.57 -6.95
C ILE A 588 -23.22 41.81 -7.25
N GLN A 589 -24.14 42.41 -8.00
CA GLN A 589 -25.42 41.78 -8.36
C GLN A 589 -25.22 40.50 -9.19
N ALA A 590 -24.26 40.50 -10.12
CA ALA A 590 -23.94 39.32 -10.91
C ALA A 590 -23.40 38.16 -10.05
N ALA A 591 -22.54 38.47 -9.08
CA ALA A 591 -21.98 37.49 -8.15
C ALA A 591 -23.03 36.96 -7.17
N GLU A 592 -23.84 37.85 -6.59
CA GLU A 592 -24.96 37.52 -5.72
C GLU A 592 -25.95 36.57 -6.42
N THR A 593 -26.39 36.93 -7.63
CA THR A 593 -27.31 36.11 -8.44
C THR A 593 -26.71 34.72 -8.73
N ALA A 594 -25.42 34.68 -9.10
CA ALA A 594 -24.73 33.42 -9.41
C ALA A 594 -24.60 32.50 -8.19
N VAL A 595 -24.28 33.05 -7.00
CA VAL A 595 -24.18 32.28 -5.75
C VAL A 595 -25.55 31.84 -5.24
N HIS A 596 -26.58 32.68 -5.32
CA HIS A 596 -27.95 32.29 -4.99
C HIS A 596 -28.45 31.16 -5.87
N ARG A 597 -28.19 31.20 -7.18
CA ARG A 597 -28.50 30.11 -8.10
C ARG A 597 -27.83 28.80 -7.67
N LEU A 598 -26.58 28.88 -7.19
CA LEU A 598 -25.83 27.71 -6.73
C LEU A 598 -26.40 27.14 -5.41
N ASN A 599 -26.75 28.00 -4.46
CA ASN A 599 -27.43 27.59 -3.22
C ASN A 599 -28.82 27.01 -3.49
N ALA A 600 -29.56 27.53 -4.47
CA ALA A 600 -30.86 26.99 -4.88
C ALA A 600 -30.72 25.61 -5.56
N ARG A 601 -29.63 25.38 -6.31
CA ARG A 601 -29.32 24.08 -6.92
C ARG A 601 -28.97 23.01 -5.88
N TYR A 602 -28.34 23.40 -4.77
CA TYR A 602 -27.92 22.51 -3.70
C TYR A 602 -28.57 22.92 -2.36
N PRO A 603 -29.89 22.75 -2.20
CA PRO A 603 -30.61 23.23 -1.04
C PRO A 603 -30.20 22.46 0.21
N GLN A 604 -29.97 23.22 1.29
CA GLN A 604 -29.58 22.74 2.61
C GLN A 604 -30.16 23.69 3.67
N LEU A 605 -30.21 23.24 4.93
CA LEU A 605 -30.63 24.09 6.05
C LEU A 605 -29.78 25.36 6.17
N ILE A 606 -28.51 25.25 5.81
CA ILE A 606 -27.52 26.32 5.82
C ILE A 606 -26.96 26.48 4.41
N SER A 607 -26.91 27.72 3.92
CA SER A 607 -26.27 28.07 2.65
C SER A 607 -24.80 27.64 2.62
N ARG A 608 -24.44 26.79 1.65
CA ARG A 608 -23.07 26.28 1.50
C ARG A 608 -22.15 27.27 0.82
N PHE A 609 -22.69 28.08 -0.09
CA PHE A 609 -21.93 29.00 -0.91
C PHE A 609 -22.14 30.44 -0.44
N TRP A 610 -21.02 31.13 -0.26
CA TRP A 610 -20.95 32.45 0.33
C TRP A 610 -20.27 33.42 -0.62
N MET A 611 -20.66 34.68 -0.51
CA MET A 611 -20.04 35.79 -1.23
C MET A 611 -19.77 36.92 -0.24
N LEU A 612 -18.50 37.29 -0.13
CA LEU A 612 -18.06 38.45 0.62
C LEU A 612 -17.24 39.34 -0.32
N TYR A 613 -17.40 40.66 -0.19
CA TYR A 613 -16.53 41.61 -0.86
C TYR A 613 -15.98 42.63 0.13
N ARG A 614 -14.80 43.20 -0.15
CA ARG A 614 -14.24 44.29 0.66
C ARG A 614 -14.47 45.64 -0.01
N THR A 615 -14.72 46.67 0.79
CA THR A 615 -14.69 48.06 0.32
C THR A 615 -13.24 48.49 0.06
N ARG A 616 -13.00 49.32 -0.96
CA ARG A 616 -11.66 49.87 -1.19
C ARG A 616 -11.28 50.84 -0.07
N LEU A 617 -9.99 50.89 0.27
CA LEU A 617 -9.41 51.86 1.19
C LEU A 617 -8.38 52.72 0.44
N TRP A 618 -8.23 53.97 0.86
CA TRP A 618 -7.26 54.89 0.26
C TRP A 618 -5.83 54.45 0.57
N ASN A 619 -5.02 54.23 -0.46
CA ASN A 619 -3.60 53.93 -0.32
C ASN A 619 -2.76 55.16 -0.71
N PRO A 620 -2.10 55.83 0.26
CA PRO A 620 -1.31 57.02 -0.02
C PRO A 620 -0.03 56.74 -0.83
N SER A 621 0.50 55.51 -0.80
CA SER A 621 1.74 55.16 -1.53
C SER A 621 1.50 54.93 -3.02
N GLU A 622 0.34 54.38 -3.38
CA GLU A 622 -0.05 54.08 -4.77
C GLU A 622 -1.01 55.14 -5.35
N ASN A 623 -1.42 56.11 -4.52
CA ASN A 623 -2.34 57.20 -4.86
C ASN A 623 -3.67 56.71 -5.49
N CYS A 624 -4.22 55.62 -4.96
CA CYS A 624 -5.44 55.01 -5.46
C CYS A 624 -6.25 54.35 -4.32
N TRP A 625 -7.54 54.12 -4.59
CA TRP A 625 -8.39 53.28 -3.75
C TRP A 625 -8.21 51.83 -4.18
N MET A 626 -7.85 50.97 -3.24
CA MET A 626 -7.62 49.55 -3.51
C MET A 626 -7.94 48.68 -2.28
N GLY A 627 -8.02 47.36 -2.48
CA GLY A 627 -8.07 46.41 -1.37
C GLY A 627 -6.73 46.39 -0.63
N TRP A 628 -6.74 46.66 0.68
CA TRP A 628 -5.52 46.66 1.48
C TRP A 628 -4.82 45.29 1.44
N GLU A 629 -3.49 45.34 1.28
CA GLU A 629 -2.54 44.21 1.23
C GLU A 629 -2.93 43.01 0.32
N ARG A 630 -3.72 43.25 -0.74
CA ARG A 630 -4.15 42.28 -1.77
C ARG A 630 -4.59 40.93 -1.15
N LYS A 631 -3.94 39.81 -1.54
CA LYS A 631 -4.27 38.45 -1.07
C LYS A 631 -4.08 38.30 0.45
N ARG A 632 -3.05 38.92 1.03
CA ARG A 632 -2.75 38.82 2.46
C ARG A 632 -3.81 39.55 3.27
N GLY A 633 -4.13 40.78 2.89
CA GLY A 633 -5.14 41.58 3.60
C GLY A 633 -6.53 40.93 3.58
N LYS A 634 -6.93 40.31 2.45
CA LYS A 634 -8.18 39.52 2.38
C LYS A 634 -8.25 38.48 3.49
N LEU A 635 -7.20 37.68 3.62
CA LEU A 635 -7.19 36.57 4.56
C LEU A 635 -7.04 37.06 6.01
N GLU A 636 -6.29 38.13 6.25
CA GLU A 636 -6.15 38.71 7.60
C GLU A 636 -7.47 39.29 8.10
N GLU A 637 -8.14 40.13 7.33
CA GLU A 637 -9.45 40.68 7.72
C GLU A 637 -10.52 39.58 7.81
N PHE A 638 -10.43 38.55 6.99
CA PHE A 638 -11.36 37.43 7.07
C PHE A 638 -11.15 36.61 8.34
N ASN A 639 -9.90 36.40 8.75
CA ASN A 639 -9.61 35.76 10.04
C ASN A 639 -10.09 36.62 11.22
N ALA A 640 -9.97 37.94 11.13
CA ALA A 640 -10.54 38.87 12.11
C ALA A 640 -12.07 38.76 12.20
N LEU A 641 -12.74 38.70 11.05
CA LEU A 641 -14.19 38.47 10.96
C LEU A 641 -14.60 37.13 11.60
N LEU A 642 -13.84 36.06 11.38
CA LEU A 642 -14.06 34.75 12.04
C LEU A 642 -13.83 34.78 13.55
N ALA A 643 -12.91 35.63 14.02
CA ALA A 643 -12.66 35.85 15.45
C ALA A 643 -13.75 36.70 16.14
N GLY A 644 -14.71 37.25 15.37
CA GLY A 644 -15.81 38.07 15.88
C GLY A 644 -15.52 39.56 15.90
N GLU A 645 -14.47 40.03 15.21
CA GLU A 645 -14.20 41.46 15.04
C GLU A 645 -15.20 42.08 14.06
N ASN A 646 -15.84 43.18 14.47
CA ASN A 646 -16.87 43.88 13.68
C ASN A 646 -16.30 45.03 12.83
N GLU A 647 -15.06 45.47 13.08
CA GLU A 647 -14.39 46.56 12.37
C GLU A 647 -13.61 46.06 11.14
N THR A 648 -14.25 45.27 10.28
CA THR A 648 -13.63 44.79 9.03
C THR A 648 -14.22 45.51 7.82
N SER A 649 -13.45 45.62 6.72
CA SER A 649 -13.95 46.21 5.46
C SER A 649 -14.84 45.24 4.67
N TYR A 650 -15.08 44.03 5.21
CA TYR A 650 -15.88 43.00 4.59
C TYR A 650 -17.37 43.29 4.69
N VAL A 651 -18.03 43.23 3.53
CA VAL A 651 -19.48 43.18 3.41
C VAL A 651 -19.88 41.76 3.00
N ILE A 652 -20.65 41.10 3.86
CA ILE A 652 -21.23 39.79 3.58
C ILE A 652 -22.49 40.01 2.75
N GLN A 653 -22.42 39.72 1.46
CA GLN A 653 -23.56 39.83 0.54
C GLN A 653 -24.45 38.58 0.62
N VAL A 654 -23.82 37.39 0.63
CA VAL A 654 -24.53 36.10 0.70
C VAL A 654 -23.88 35.21 1.75
N GLY A 655 -24.66 34.78 2.76
CA GLY A 655 -24.21 33.91 3.84
C GLY A 655 -24.86 34.24 5.20
N ASP A 656 -24.87 33.29 6.14
CA ASP A 656 -25.42 33.49 7.49
C ASP A 656 -24.32 33.74 8.53
N ARG A 657 -24.24 34.98 9.04
CA ARG A 657 -23.24 35.41 10.03
C ARG A 657 -23.16 34.53 11.28
N ASN A 658 -24.25 33.85 11.66
CA ASN A 658 -24.31 33.03 12.87
C ASN A 658 -23.29 31.87 12.88
N ILE A 659 -22.81 31.46 11.70
CA ILE A 659 -21.92 30.30 11.55
C ILE A 659 -20.45 30.70 11.69
N LEU A 660 -20.11 31.97 11.44
CA LEU A 660 -18.72 32.45 11.44
C LEU A 660 -17.95 32.07 12.73
N PRO A 661 -18.51 32.25 13.95
CA PRO A 661 -17.80 31.87 15.18
C PRO A 661 -17.57 30.36 15.32
N GLY A 662 -18.34 29.54 14.61
CA GLY A 662 -18.21 28.08 14.62
C GLY A 662 -17.15 27.55 13.64
N ILE A 663 -16.62 28.37 12.74
CA ILE A 663 -15.67 27.92 11.72
C ILE A 663 -14.26 27.87 12.32
N ARG A 664 -13.69 26.67 12.37
CA ARG A 664 -12.40 26.41 13.03
C ARG A 664 -11.21 26.48 12.09
N TYR A 665 -11.39 26.08 10.83
CA TYR A 665 -10.31 26.01 9.84
C TYR A 665 -10.68 26.71 8.54
N VAL A 666 -9.67 27.26 7.87
CA VAL A 666 -9.80 27.92 6.57
C VAL A 666 -8.86 27.24 5.58
N ILE A 667 -9.41 26.80 4.44
CA ILE A 667 -8.63 26.29 3.31
C ILE A 667 -8.62 27.38 2.24
N THR A 668 -7.45 27.94 1.95
CA THR A 668 -7.30 29.02 0.97
C THR A 668 -6.91 28.44 -0.39
N LEU A 669 -7.70 28.71 -1.42
CA LEU A 669 -7.42 28.31 -2.79
C LEU A 669 -7.13 29.54 -3.65
N ASP A 670 -6.02 29.52 -4.40
CA ASP A 670 -5.85 30.49 -5.47
C ASP A 670 -6.88 30.24 -6.57
N ALA A 671 -7.17 31.29 -7.36
CA ALA A 671 -8.15 31.22 -8.45
C ALA A 671 -7.93 30.01 -9.38
N ASP A 672 -6.67 29.63 -9.65
CA ASP A 672 -6.28 28.55 -10.57
C ASP A 672 -5.93 27.23 -9.85
N THR A 673 -6.14 27.13 -8.54
CA THR A 673 -5.85 25.90 -7.80
C THR A 673 -7.05 24.95 -7.80
N GLU A 674 -6.84 23.72 -8.27
CA GLU A 674 -7.85 22.66 -8.22
C GLU A 674 -7.73 21.84 -6.93
N LEU A 675 -8.76 21.87 -6.09
CA LEU A 675 -8.87 20.97 -4.95
C LEU A 675 -9.29 19.57 -5.42
N ILE A 676 -8.40 18.59 -5.23
CA ILE A 676 -8.64 17.18 -5.60
C ILE A 676 -9.74 16.58 -4.69
N ARG A 677 -10.37 15.51 -5.16
CA ARG A 677 -11.37 14.74 -4.42
C ARG A 677 -10.88 14.38 -3.01
N ASP A 678 -11.74 14.56 -2.01
CA ASP A 678 -11.56 14.18 -0.59
C ASP A 678 -10.30 14.78 0.08
N SER A 679 -9.69 15.80 -0.53
CA SER A 679 -8.48 16.44 -0.01
C SER A 679 -8.78 17.43 1.11
N ALA A 680 -9.96 18.09 1.10
CA ALA A 680 -10.35 18.99 2.19
C ALA A 680 -10.50 18.23 3.51
N SER A 681 -11.22 17.11 3.53
CA SER A 681 -11.40 16.29 4.74
C SER A 681 -10.05 15.80 5.28
N THR A 682 -9.13 15.40 4.39
CA THR A 682 -7.77 14.99 4.77
C THR A 682 -6.99 16.14 5.43
N LEU A 683 -7.02 17.34 4.85
CA LEU A 683 -6.34 18.52 5.41
C LEU A 683 -6.88 18.90 6.79
N VAL A 684 -8.21 18.90 6.91
CA VAL A 684 -8.89 19.16 8.19
C VAL A 684 -8.55 18.08 9.21
N GLY A 685 -8.51 16.81 8.79
CA GLY A 685 -8.11 15.68 9.64
C GLY A 685 -6.68 15.81 10.19
N ILE A 686 -5.74 16.32 9.39
CA ILE A 686 -4.37 16.62 9.84
C ILE A 686 -4.41 17.69 10.93
N MET A 687 -5.08 18.82 10.69
CA MET A 687 -5.15 19.93 11.63
C MET A 687 -5.91 19.59 12.92
N ALA A 688 -6.90 18.72 12.84
CA ALA A 688 -7.72 18.30 13.98
C ALA A 688 -7.01 17.34 14.94
N HIS A 689 -6.02 16.59 14.45
CA HIS A 689 -5.31 15.60 15.25
C HIS A 689 -4.67 16.25 16.50
N PRO A 690 -4.86 15.72 17.72
CA PRO A 690 -4.45 16.40 18.96
C PRO A 690 -2.97 16.78 19.02
N LEU A 691 -2.09 15.94 18.47
CA LEU A 691 -0.65 16.21 18.43
C LEU A 691 -0.23 17.30 17.45
N ASN A 692 -1.13 17.76 16.58
CA ASN A 692 -0.87 18.84 15.64
C ASN A 692 -1.46 20.18 16.12
N ARG A 693 -2.23 20.19 17.22
CA ARG A 693 -2.87 21.42 17.72
C ARG A 693 -1.82 22.44 18.18
N PRO A 694 -1.89 23.70 17.72
CA PRO A 694 -0.89 24.70 18.04
C PRO A 694 -0.98 25.10 19.52
N ARG A 695 0.16 25.11 20.21
CA ARG A 695 0.29 25.65 21.57
C ARG A 695 1.00 26.99 21.51
N ILE A 696 0.30 28.04 21.93
CA ILE A 696 0.85 29.39 22.00
C ILE A 696 1.44 29.60 23.40
N ASP A 697 2.69 30.03 23.47
CA ASP A 697 3.29 30.48 24.72
C ASP A 697 2.70 31.85 25.09
N PRO A 698 2.03 31.99 26.25
CA PRO A 698 1.37 33.24 26.64
C PRO A 698 2.34 34.41 26.79
N LYS A 699 3.64 34.17 26.99
CA LYS A 699 4.64 35.25 27.14
C LYS A 699 5.18 35.74 25.81
N THR A 700 5.49 34.83 24.89
CA THR A 700 6.12 35.17 23.61
C THR A 700 5.13 35.27 22.44
N LEU A 701 3.88 34.84 22.64
CA LEU A 701 2.83 34.71 21.61
C LEU A 701 3.28 33.88 20.40
N ARG A 702 4.27 32.99 20.60
CA ARG A 702 4.79 32.11 19.56
C ARG A 702 4.26 30.70 19.75
N ILE A 703 4.07 30.00 18.64
CA ILE A 703 3.73 28.59 18.64
C ILE A 703 4.96 27.78 19.07
N THR A 704 4.88 27.13 20.23
CA THR A 704 5.96 26.30 20.76
C THR A 704 5.89 24.86 20.28
N ASP A 705 4.67 24.36 20.04
CA ASP A 705 4.40 23.00 19.59
C ASP A 705 3.14 22.95 18.71
N GLY A 706 3.00 21.92 17.88
CA GLY A 706 1.93 21.81 16.88
C GLY A 706 2.08 22.75 15.68
N TYR A 707 0.99 22.91 14.92
CA TYR A 707 0.97 23.63 13.64
C TYR A 707 -0.29 24.50 13.53
N ALA A 708 -0.12 25.75 13.12
CA ALA A 708 -1.25 26.62 12.74
C ALA A 708 -1.53 26.61 11.22
N ILE A 709 -0.54 26.19 10.43
CA ILE A 709 -0.62 26.17 8.96
C ILE A 709 -0.18 24.78 8.50
N VAL A 710 -0.95 24.19 7.59
CA VAL A 710 -0.58 22.98 6.84
C VAL A 710 -0.55 23.34 5.36
N GLN A 711 0.57 23.04 4.71
CA GLN A 711 0.74 23.24 3.29
C GLN A 711 0.76 21.88 2.57
N PRO A 712 -0.24 21.57 1.74
CA PRO A 712 -0.19 20.39 0.89
C PRO A 712 0.86 20.52 -0.21
N GLU A 713 1.30 19.39 -0.76
CA GLU A 713 2.09 19.37 -1.98
C GLU A 713 1.20 19.79 -3.16
N ILE A 714 1.57 20.86 -3.86
CA ILE A 714 0.88 21.33 -5.07
C ILE A 714 1.57 20.69 -6.28
N ARG A 715 0.81 20.01 -7.12
CA ARG A 715 1.31 19.39 -8.36
C ARG A 715 0.66 20.03 -9.57
N SER A 716 1.45 20.26 -10.60
CA SER A 716 0.93 20.70 -11.90
C SER A 716 0.10 19.57 -12.52
N ARG A 717 -1.01 19.94 -13.15
CA ARG A 717 -1.74 19.05 -14.05
C ARG A 717 -0.81 18.59 -15.17
N ILE A 718 -1.07 17.42 -15.76
CA ILE A 718 -0.39 17.01 -17.00
C ILE A 718 -0.46 18.20 -17.97
N PRO A 719 0.70 18.72 -18.46
CA PRO A 719 0.70 19.88 -19.32
C PRO A 719 -0.17 19.61 -20.55
N GLN A 720 -0.99 20.59 -20.94
CA GLN A 720 -1.69 20.49 -22.23
C GLN A 720 -0.64 20.33 -23.35
N PRO A 721 -0.96 19.65 -24.47
CA PRO A 721 -0.01 19.46 -25.57
C PRO A 721 0.60 20.76 -26.14
N ALA A 722 -0.06 21.91 -25.89
CA ALA A 722 0.38 23.25 -26.28
C ALA A 722 1.17 24.01 -25.20
N ALA A 723 1.39 23.42 -24.02
CA ALA A 723 2.21 24.03 -22.99
C ALA A 723 3.68 24.01 -23.42
N SER A 724 4.33 25.16 -23.31
CA SER A 724 5.76 25.34 -23.53
C SER A 724 6.57 24.32 -22.72
N LEU A 725 7.70 23.88 -23.30
CA LEU A 725 8.70 23.01 -22.63
C LEU A 725 9.37 23.68 -21.40
N PHE A 726 9.09 24.97 -21.20
CA PHE A 726 9.53 25.83 -20.10
C PHE A 726 8.35 26.29 -19.24
#